data_AF-A0A2E5ELK1-F1
#
_entry.id   AF-A0A2E5ELK1-F1
#
_cell.length_a   1.000
_cell.length_b   1.000
_cell.length_c   1.000
_cell.angle_alpha   90.00
_cell.angle_beta   90.00
_cell.angle_gamma   90.00
#
_symmetry.space_group_name_H-M   'P 1'
#
loop_
_entity.id
_entity.type
_entity.pdbx_description
1 polymer ?
#
loop_
_entity_poly.entity_id
_entity_poly.type
_entity_poly.pdbx_seq_one_letter_code
_entity_poly.pdbx_strand_id
1 'polypeptide(L)'
;MSNSRFNSRAHMKTAIYSLLAGVALLATSLRAADRPNIIFIFIDDMGYGDLSCTGNKDVQTTNIDQLATEGTRFTQFYVNSPICSPSRVACTTGQFPARHLINSYLNSRARNAARGMVDFLSPKAPAIARAFKQAGYATAHFGKWHMGGGRDVDDAPLPQAYGFDESLVSFEGLGNRILPPGRLSEMSAKLGRGKITRVEKHQQTGIYVDRAIDFVSRNNKKSFYLHLWLNDVHDAFRPTDEYLEKFAKFSDRPELQKMYAVLKHMDDELGRLIAHVDKLGLEEETLFVVTSDNGPTAWPRYRRTGEEPPGSTAGMRGRKWSLYEGGIRMPLIVRWKGTVPAGKVDDKTVVAAVDFFPTFTKLAKVVAPKVAFDGVDMSAAFKGKAQVRKRTLFWEYGRQPSYLRPAHPLDQSPNLAIRDGDWKLLVNDDGTRTELYDLSRSEREFDNVAGKHPEITKRLSKRLLAWRESLPAISGTERTTSSGPWKKFVLTPKSRLKGAGAPKVAGNRVRVAAEVSANGKNGVIVAQGGQAVGYSLNIAGGKPVFDVRFRNELFSIKGKNSLPEGRVKLTGELMMDGKMTLSVAGKQAAKGKATAALPSEPVDGLEVGLDDKGNVGGYKGNFVFRGKIHSAMVEIQEAGSTTIGGRVSRWAGDMDMRNPWPEYPRPQMVRPRWQNLNGLWNFAVAGTNKNQPKKIAELITVPFPIESTLSGVKRIVGSGSYLWYRRNFETPNRKAAERMLLHFGAVDWEAVVFVNGKKVGEHMGGYDPFSFDITDALKDQGKQELLVRVWDPTNDGFQPRGKQVKEPRGIWYTSVSGIWQTVWLEPVPAVSIAKIKSVPNIHNQVLELVVTPSVAGSAVVTAEAYEGDRMVGEVTGFAGQLLHLPVKQMKLWEPESPHLYNLRITLSQKGEAVDHVLSYFGMRETKVAKDENGINRLFLNGKPIFHWGPLDQGWWPDGLYTPPTEEAMIYDIEMTRKMGFNMIRKHVKVEPARWYYWADKLGMLVWQDLPSGFAGDARGEWHLKKGAEEDLKLPAQAEAIYRTELKAMIDAFHNHPSIVVWVPFNEGWGQFKTTEILNWTKAYDPSRLVDGASGWTDRGSGDMIDMHKYPGPGMFDVEPNRASVLGEFGGLGWPVKGHLWWTKRNWGYRTYQTQAEMKENYSALLKQLPDLIKKGLAAAVYTQTTDVEGEVNGLMSYDRSITKMDPAWLTGLSEPLFSE
;
A
#
# COMPACT_ATOMS: atom_id res chain seq x y z
N MET A 1 -63.06 -12.64 -36.54
CA MET A 1 -64.28 -11.90 -36.96
C MET A 1 -65.16 -11.77 -35.72
N SER A 2 -65.71 -10.65 -35.24
CA SER A 2 -65.97 -9.32 -35.81
C SER A 2 -66.14 -8.24 -34.71
N ASN A 3 -65.57 -7.06 -34.95
CA ASN A 3 -66.08 -5.68 -34.75
C ASN A 3 -66.73 -5.16 -33.44
N SER A 4 -66.02 -4.16 -32.86
CA SER A 4 -66.35 -2.71 -32.67
C SER A 4 -67.58 -2.28 -31.85
N ARG A 5 -67.51 -1.11 -31.18
CA ARG A 5 -68.46 0.05 -31.22
C ARG A 5 -68.22 1.11 -30.10
N PHE A 6 -68.21 2.43 -30.41
CA PHE A 6 -69.18 3.54 -30.09
C PHE A 6 -69.08 4.20 -28.68
N ASN A 7 -69.60 5.39 -28.33
CA ASN A 7 -69.93 6.70 -28.96
C ASN A 7 -70.63 7.62 -27.89
N SER A 8 -70.54 8.95 -28.04
CA SER A 8 -71.45 10.04 -27.56
C SER A 8 -71.65 10.41 -26.06
N ARG A 9 -71.62 11.71 -25.73
CA ARG A 9 -72.79 12.55 -25.34
C ARG A 9 -72.38 13.91 -24.73
N ALA A 10 -73.06 14.97 -25.18
CA ALA A 10 -73.09 16.30 -24.60
C ALA A 10 -74.31 16.43 -23.69
N HIS A 11 -74.20 17.01 -22.48
CA HIS A 11 -75.26 17.64 -21.68
C HIS A 11 -74.58 18.60 -20.65
N MET A 12 -75.29 19.68 -20.30
CA MET A 12 -75.17 20.47 -19.06
C MET A 12 -74.41 21.81 -19.07
N LYS A 13 -75.07 22.83 -19.64
CA LYS A 13 -74.91 24.26 -19.33
C LYS A 13 -75.68 24.60 -18.03
N THR A 14 -75.08 24.37 -16.85
CA THR A 14 -75.60 24.93 -15.58
C THR A 14 -74.51 25.26 -14.53
N ALA A 15 -73.23 25.31 -14.91
CA ALA A 15 -72.11 25.50 -13.98
C ALA A 15 -71.16 26.67 -14.35
N ILE A 16 -71.63 27.65 -15.13
CA ILE A 16 -70.74 28.67 -15.73
C ILE A 16 -70.61 29.94 -14.87
N TYR A 17 -71.50 30.20 -13.89
CA TYR A 17 -71.40 31.41 -13.05
C TYR A 17 -70.75 31.21 -11.68
N SER A 18 -70.54 29.97 -11.22
CA SER A 18 -69.72 29.67 -10.02
C SER A 18 -68.24 29.46 -10.34
N LEU A 19 -67.86 29.39 -11.62
CA LEU A 19 -66.47 29.20 -12.06
C LEU A 19 -65.72 30.54 -12.26
N LEU A 20 -66.43 31.66 -12.42
CA LEU A 20 -65.81 32.97 -12.71
C LEU A 20 -65.37 33.77 -11.48
N ALA A 21 -65.83 33.40 -10.27
CA ALA A 21 -65.30 33.94 -9.01
C ALA A 21 -64.22 33.03 -8.36
N GLY A 22 -64.15 31.76 -8.76
CA GLY A 22 -63.11 30.80 -8.32
C GLY A 22 -61.81 30.83 -9.14
N VAL A 23 -61.82 31.40 -10.34
CA VAL A 23 -60.63 31.48 -11.21
C VAL A 23 -59.81 32.77 -10.98
N ALA A 24 -60.37 33.78 -10.29
CA ALA A 24 -59.63 34.99 -9.93
C ALA A 24 -58.75 34.85 -8.66
N LEU A 25 -58.81 33.70 -7.96
CA LEU A 25 -57.98 33.40 -6.77
C LEU A 25 -56.94 32.29 -6.99
N LEU A 26 -56.78 31.83 -8.24
CA LEU A 26 -55.74 30.85 -8.65
C LEU A 26 -54.66 31.45 -9.55
N ALA A 27 -54.68 32.76 -9.77
CA ALA A 27 -53.66 33.49 -10.52
C ALA A 27 -52.68 34.22 -9.58
N THR A 28 -52.06 33.49 -8.66
CA THR A 28 -50.86 33.97 -7.95
C THR A 28 -49.75 32.95 -8.11
N SER A 29 -48.68 33.39 -8.79
CA SER A 29 -47.32 32.85 -8.70
C SER A 29 -46.97 31.58 -9.49
N LEU A 30 -47.27 31.54 -10.80
CA LEU A 30 -46.42 30.79 -11.75
C LEU A 30 -45.24 31.69 -12.16
N ARG A 31 -44.32 31.92 -11.23
CA ARG A 31 -43.00 32.47 -11.53
C ARG A 31 -41.98 31.32 -11.45
N ALA A 32 -42.10 30.34 -12.35
CA ALA A 32 -40.95 29.51 -12.66
C ALA A 32 -39.91 30.45 -13.29
N ALA A 33 -39.01 31.00 -12.48
CA ALA A 33 -38.12 32.05 -12.94
C ALA A 33 -37.21 31.50 -14.05
N ASP A 34 -37.34 32.04 -15.25
CA ASP A 34 -36.48 31.82 -16.41
C ASP A 34 -34.97 32.03 -16.11
N ARG A 35 -34.66 32.56 -14.92
CA ARG A 35 -33.36 32.95 -14.36
C ARG A 35 -33.36 32.63 -12.85
N PRO A 36 -32.93 31.42 -12.43
CA PRO A 36 -32.98 31.01 -11.04
C PRO A 36 -31.98 31.79 -10.19
N ASN A 37 -32.24 31.84 -8.89
CA ASN A 37 -31.24 32.13 -7.87
C ASN A 37 -30.27 30.95 -7.77
N ILE A 38 -29.01 31.22 -7.44
CA ILE A 38 -28.03 30.16 -7.23
C ILE A 38 -27.32 30.39 -5.91
N ILE A 39 -27.36 29.39 -5.05
CA ILE A 39 -26.61 29.33 -3.79
C ILE A 39 -25.61 28.18 -3.93
N PHE A 40 -24.34 28.54 -4.04
CA PHE A 40 -23.24 27.60 -4.19
C PHE A 40 -22.45 27.47 -2.90
N ILE A 41 -22.64 26.33 -2.22
CA ILE A 41 -22.03 25.97 -0.96
C ILE A 41 -20.82 25.07 -1.23
N PHE A 42 -19.64 25.54 -0.80
CA PHE A 42 -18.37 24.84 -1.07
C PHE A 42 -17.52 24.76 0.18
N ILE A 43 -17.39 23.54 0.71
CA ILE A 43 -16.88 23.27 2.05
C ILE A 43 -15.40 22.84 1.98
N ASP A 44 -14.56 23.41 2.83
CA ASP A 44 -13.11 23.17 2.86
C ASP A 44 -12.75 21.99 3.78
N ASP A 45 -12.07 20.97 3.23
CA ASP A 45 -11.65 19.72 3.91
C ASP A 45 -12.75 18.71 4.29
N MET A 46 -13.95 18.81 3.72
CA MET A 46 -14.99 17.78 3.93
C MET A 46 -14.72 16.57 3.03
N GLY A 47 -14.45 15.40 3.61
CA GLY A 47 -14.25 14.16 2.90
C GLY A 47 -15.53 13.55 2.33
N TYR A 48 -15.36 12.59 1.42
CA TYR A 48 -16.51 11.98 0.75
C TYR A 48 -17.47 11.28 1.69
N GLY A 49 -16.93 10.55 2.66
CA GLY A 49 -17.69 9.75 3.62
C GLY A 49 -18.03 10.48 4.91
N ASP A 50 -17.91 11.82 4.95
CA ASP A 50 -18.16 12.59 6.18
C ASP A 50 -19.64 12.83 6.45
N LEU A 51 -20.48 12.90 5.41
CA LEU A 51 -21.93 13.15 5.55
C LEU A 51 -22.68 11.85 5.87
N SER A 52 -23.79 11.94 6.60
CA SER A 52 -24.64 10.76 6.86
C SER A 52 -25.23 10.20 5.57
N CYS A 53 -25.67 11.05 4.64
CA CYS A 53 -26.14 10.59 3.35
C CYS A 53 -25.06 9.87 2.51
N THR A 54 -23.77 10.04 2.79
CA THR A 54 -22.68 9.31 2.10
C THR A 54 -22.04 8.19 2.92
N GLY A 55 -22.70 7.76 3.99
CA GLY A 55 -22.35 6.56 4.74
C GLY A 55 -21.73 6.80 6.11
N ASN A 56 -21.63 8.05 6.57
CA ASN A 56 -21.25 8.31 7.96
C ASN A 56 -22.38 7.87 8.91
N LYS A 57 -22.07 7.00 9.87
CA LYS A 57 -23.05 6.48 10.83
C LYS A 57 -23.00 7.21 12.18
N ASP A 58 -21.97 8.01 12.40
CA ASP A 58 -21.66 8.59 13.72
C ASP A 58 -22.13 10.05 13.86
N VAL A 59 -22.37 10.74 12.74
CA VAL A 59 -22.89 12.11 12.72
C VAL A 59 -24.10 12.17 11.79
N GLN A 60 -25.16 12.86 12.22
CA GLN A 60 -26.35 13.09 11.39
C GLN A 60 -26.30 14.51 10.81
N THR A 61 -26.15 14.62 9.49
CA THR A 61 -26.17 15.89 8.75
C THR A 61 -27.57 16.15 8.20
N THR A 62 -28.54 16.33 9.10
CA THR A 62 -29.98 16.36 8.80
C THR A 62 -30.34 17.35 7.69
N ASN A 63 -29.75 18.54 7.68
CA ASN A 63 -30.15 19.59 6.72
C ASN A 63 -29.55 19.35 5.32
N ILE A 64 -28.31 18.89 5.26
CA ILE A 64 -27.69 18.47 3.99
C ILE A 64 -28.36 17.20 3.45
N ASP A 65 -28.74 16.27 4.32
CA ASP A 65 -29.47 15.05 3.95
C ASP A 65 -30.87 15.38 3.43
N GLN A 66 -31.52 16.42 3.96
CA GLN A 66 -32.77 16.95 3.40
C GLN A 66 -32.55 17.47 1.98
N LEU A 67 -31.50 18.26 1.72
CA LEU A 67 -31.19 18.70 0.35
C LEU A 67 -30.93 17.53 -0.61
N ALA A 68 -30.28 16.46 -0.12
CA ALA A 68 -30.07 15.25 -0.92
C ALA A 68 -31.38 14.49 -1.19
N THR A 69 -32.31 14.48 -0.23
CA THR A 69 -33.62 13.83 -0.34
C THR A 69 -34.57 14.62 -1.25
N GLU A 70 -34.51 15.95 -1.22
CA GLU A 70 -35.30 16.85 -2.07
C GLU A 70 -34.67 17.08 -3.45
N GLY A 71 -33.46 16.58 -3.65
CA GLY A 71 -32.67 16.80 -4.85
C GLY A 71 -32.03 15.53 -5.39
N THR A 72 -30.96 15.72 -6.15
CA THR A 72 -30.15 14.65 -6.71
C THR A 72 -28.75 14.66 -6.09
N ARG A 73 -28.28 13.48 -5.66
CA ARG A 73 -26.90 13.25 -5.23
C ARG A 73 -26.10 12.60 -6.35
N PHE A 74 -25.05 13.27 -6.79
CA PHE A 74 -24.07 12.74 -7.75
C PHE A 74 -22.90 12.11 -7.01
N THR A 75 -22.64 10.83 -7.27
CA THR A 75 -21.54 10.10 -6.60
C THR A 75 -20.22 10.21 -7.34
N GLN A 76 -20.21 10.64 -8.61
CA GLN A 76 -19.01 10.79 -9.45
C GLN A 76 -18.66 12.27 -9.71
N PHE A 77 -18.64 13.10 -8.67
CA PHE A 77 -18.17 14.48 -8.77
C PHE A 77 -16.69 14.63 -8.40
N TYR A 78 -15.96 15.39 -9.21
CA TYR A 78 -14.53 15.62 -9.07
C TYR A 78 -14.18 17.08 -8.90
N VAL A 79 -13.41 17.36 -7.85
CA VAL A 79 -12.70 18.61 -7.75
C VAL A 79 -11.39 18.54 -8.54
N ASN A 80 -11.01 19.65 -9.19
CA ASN A 80 -9.87 19.69 -10.12
C ASN A 80 -8.50 19.80 -9.44
N SER A 81 -8.41 19.61 -8.12
CA SER A 81 -7.15 19.56 -7.36
C SER A 81 -7.42 19.03 -5.94
N PRO A 82 -6.44 18.39 -5.28
CA PRO A 82 -6.62 17.88 -3.91
C PRO A 82 -6.27 18.92 -2.85
N ILE A 83 -6.45 20.20 -3.17
CA ILE A 83 -6.18 21.33 -2.27
C ILE A 83 -6.96 22.59 -2.68
N CYS A 84 -7.42 23.34 -1.69
CA CYS A 84 -8.32 24.50 -1.77
C CYS A 84 -8.10 25.56 -2.89
N SER A 85 -6.95 26.23 -3.02
CA SER A 85 -6.79 27.35 -4.01
C SER A 85 -7.13 26.98 -5.46
N PRO A 86 -6.50 25.95 -6.06
CA PRO A 86 -6.81 25.52 -7.43
C PRO A 86 -8.25 25.03 -7.58
N SER A 87 -8.82 24.35 -6.58
CA SER A 87 -10.24 23.95 -6.60
C SER A 87 -11.17 25.15 -6.78
N ARG A 88 -10.89 26.26 -6.08
CA ARG A 88 -11.66 27.51 -6.18
C ARG A 88 -11.47 28.22 -7.51
N VAL A 89 -10.25 28.16 -8.06
CA VAL A 89 -9.97 28.66 -9.42
C VAL A 89 -10.81 27.90 -10.45
N ALA A 90 -10.88 26.57 -10.36
CA ALA A 90 -11.68 25.75 -11.28
C ALA A 90 -13.16 26.15 -11.30
N CYS A 91 -13.78 26.28 -10.12
CA CYS A 91 -15.17 26.73 -9.99
C CYS A 91 -15.40 28.13 -10.57
N THR A 92 -14.41 29.03 -10.40
CA THR A 92 -14.54 30.44 -10.78
C THR A 92 -14.36 30.66 -12.28
N THR A 93 -13.40 29.95 -12.90
CA THR A 93 -12.98 30.20 -14.28
C THR A 93 -13.56 29.21 -15.28
N GLY A 94 -14.02 28.03 -14.83
CA GLY A 94 -14.40 26.93 -15.71
C GLY A 94 -13.23 26.34 -16.51
N GLN A 95 -12.00 26.59 -16.04
CA GLN A 95 -10.75 26.17 -16.66
C GLN A 95 -9.90 25.38 -15.67
N PHE A 96 -9.06 24.47 -16.18
CA PHE A 96 -8.14 23.73 -15.32
C PHE A 96 -7.18 24.72 -14.62
N PRO A 97 -7.00 24.62 -13.29
CA PRO A 97 -6.24 25.62 -12.52
C PRO A 97 -4.80 25.82 -12.96
N ALA A 98 -4.20 24.75 -13.49
CA ALA A 98 -2.84 24.74 -14.00
C ALA A 98 -2.62 25.68 -15.21
N ARG A 99 -3.68 26.06 -15.94
CA ARG A 99 -3.63 27.09 -17.00
C ARG A 99 -3.41 28.49 -16.45
N HIS A 100 -3.67 28.69 -15.16
CA HIS A 100 -3.44 29.95 -14.44
C HIS A 100 -2.18 29.90 -13.57
N LEU A 101 -1.32 28.88 -13.72
CA LEU A 101 -0.15 28.66 -12.85
C LEU A 101 -0.51 28.54 -11.36
N ILE A 102 -1.70 28.01 -11.05
CA ILE A 102 -2.14 27.71 -9.69
C ILE A 102 -2.33 26.20 -9.62
N ASN A 103 -1.28 25.47 -9.24
CA ASN A 103 -1.24 23.99 -9.17
C ASN A 103 -1.03 23.47 -7.73
N SER A 104 -1.04 24.37 -6.75
CA SER A 104 -1.02 24.08 -5.32
C SER A 104 -1.68 25.23 -4.57
N TYR A 105 -1.66 25.24 -3.24
CA TYR A 105 -2.22 26.35 -2.46
C TYR A 105 -1.36 27.62 -2.57
N LEU A 106 -2.04 28.76 -2.72
CA LEU A 106 -1.41 30.08 -2.67
C LEU A 106 -0.89 30.34 -1.26
N ASN A 107 0.36 30.79 -1.19
CA ASN A 107 1.13 31.01 0.03
C ASN A 107 1.82 32.38 -0.07
N SER A 108 2.96 32.55 0.61
CA SER A 108 3.79 33.74 0.51
C SER A 108 4.45 33.86 -0.86
N ARG A 109 4.81 35.08 -1.27
CA ARG A 109 5.45 35.35 -2.57
C ARG A 109 6.64 34.44 -2.84
N ALA A 110 7.54 34.34 -1.85
CA ALA A 110 8.71 33.48 -1.94
C ALA A 110 8.35 32.00 -2.16
N ARG A 111 7.28 31.49 -1.52
CA ARG A 111 6.84 30.10 -1.67
C ARG A 111 6.10 29.85 -2.97
N ASN A 112 5.31 30.82 -3.44
CA ASN A 112 4.63 30.74 -4.74
C ASN A 112 5.67 30.72 -5.86
N ALA A 113 6.64 31.64 -5.82
CA ALA A 113 7.76 31.65 -6.76
C ALA A 113 8.55 30.34 -6.73
N ALA A 114 8.88 29.80 -5.55
CA ALA A 114 9.57 28.51 -5.41
C ALA A 114 8.78 27.29 -5.92
N ARG A 115 7.46 27.44 -6.13
CA ARG A 115 6.58 26.42 -6.73
C ARG A 115 6.29 26.67 -8.20
N GLY A 116 6.80 27.78 -8.77
CA GLY A 116 6.46 28.22 -10.11
C GLY A 116 4.98 28.62 -10.24
N MET A 117 4.43 29.21 -9.18
CA MET A 117 3.05 29.70 -9.13
C MET A 117 2.99 31.23 -9.12
N VAL A 118 1.88 31.77 -9.63
CA VAL A 118 1.52 33.19 -9.44
C VAL A 118 1.04 33.44 -8.00
N ASP A 119 1.03 34.70 -7.57
CA ASP A 119 0.62 35.09 -6.21
C ASP A 119 -0.90 35.18 -6.01
N PHE A 120 -1.65 35.37 -7.09
CA PHE A 120 -3.11 35.46 -7.09
C PHE A 120 -3.66 35.18 -8.48
N LEU A 121 -4.93 34.80 -8.56
CA LEU A 121 -5.64 34.65 -9.82
C LEU A 121 -5.74 36.01 -10.53
N SER A 122 -5.37 36.08 -11.81
CA SER A 122 -5.48 37.33 -12.57
C SER A 122 -6.93 37.84 -12.56
N PRO A 123 -7.18 39.15 -12.31
CA PRO A 123 -8.53 39.71 -12.39
C PRO A 123 -9.07 39.68 -13.83
N LYS A 124 -8.21 39.48 -14.85
CA LYS A 124 -8.62 39.28 -16.25
C LYS A 124 -9.12 37.85 -16.54
N ALA A 125 -8.92 36.90 -15.63
CA ALA A 125 -9.42 35.54 -15.80
C ALA A 125 -10.96 35.54 -15.95
N PRO A 126 -11.54 34.56 -16.66
CA PRO A 126 -12.98 34.35 -16.66
C PRO A 126 -13.46 34.21 -15.22
N ALA A 127 -14.54 34.88 -14.87
CA ALA A 127 -15.09 34.80 -13.52
C ALA A 127 -16.61 34.67 -13.61
N ILE A 128 -17.14 33.59 -13.05
CA ILE A 128 -18.57 33.29 -13.10
C ILE A 128 -19.41 34.41 -12.49
N ALA A 129 -19.01 34.94 -11.33
CA ALA A 129 -19.73 36.05 -10.68
C ALA A 129 -19.81 37.29 -11.59
N ARG A 130 -18.75 37.61 -12.34
CA ARG A 130 -18.77 38.70 -13.32
C ARG A 130 -19.80 38.49 -14.41
N ALA A 131 -19.92 37.27 -14.96
CA ALA A 131 -20.93 36.97 -15.97
C ALA A 131 -22.35 37.15 -15.42
N PHE A 132 -22.61 36.67 -14.19
CA PHE A 132 -23.89 36.85 -13.52
C PHE A 132 -24.20 38.32 -13.22
N LYS A 133 -23.24 39.08 -12.67
CA LYS A 133 -23.37 40.51 -12.42
C LYS A 133 -23.65 41.31 -13.69
N GLN A 134 -22.92 41.03 -14.78
CA GLN A 134 -23.17 41.66 -16.09
C GLN A 134 -24.56 41.33 -16.63
N ALA A 135 -25.08 40.14 -16.33
CA ALA A 135 -26.44 39.77 -16.68
C ALA A 135 -27.49 40.39 -15.74
N GLY A 136 -27.08 41.17 -14.75
CA GLY A 136 -27.97 41.87 -13.84
C GLY A 136 -28.32 41.09 -12.57
N TYR A 137 -27.58 40.05 -12.19
CA TYR A 137 -27.75 39.41 -10.88
C TYR A 137 -27.18 40.27 -9.76
N ALA A 138 -27.75 40.16 -8.55
CA ALA A 138 -27.03 40.54 -7.34
C ALA A 138 -26.00 39.44 -7.00
N THR A 139 -24.79 39.81 -6.57
CA THR A 139 -23.70 38.85 -6.39
C THR A 139 -22.98 39.00 -5.05
N ALA A 140 -22.79 37.91 -4.32
CA ALA A 140 -22.12 37.93 -3.03
C ALA A 140 -21.18 36.73 -2.81
N HIS A 141 -20.09 36.98 -2.08
CA HIS A 141 -19.16 35.94 -1.62
C HIS A 141 -18.96 36.02 -0.11
N PHE A 142 -19.32 34.97 0.62
CA PHE A 142 -19.08 34.85 2.05
C PHE A 142 -18.29 33.58 2.34
N GLY A 143 -17.14 33.70 3.02
CA GLY A 143 -16.30 32.57 3.37
C GLY A 143 -14.88 32.60 2.81
N LYS A 144 -14.21 31.44 2.82
CA LYS A 144 -12.82 31.28 2.37
C LYS A 144 -12.67 31.66 0.90
N TRP A 145 -11.75 32.58 0.60
CA TRP A 145 -11.49 33.06 -0.76
C TRP A 145 -10.35 32.29 -1.43
N HIS A 146 -9.15 32.37 -0.86
CA HIS A 146 -7.91 31.65 -1.20
C HIS A 146 -7.50 31.61 -2.69
N MET A 147 -7.95 32.59 -3.48
CA MET A 147 -7.49 32.86 -4.84
C MET A 147 -6.55 34.07 -4.93
N GLY A 148 -6.08 34.56 -3.78
CA GLY A 148 -5.15 35.68 -3.64
C GLY A 148 -5.32 36.38 -2.29
N GLY A 149 -4.26 36.98 -1.77
CA GLY A 149 -4.29 37.71 -0.51
C GLY A 149 -3.89 36.87 0.72
N GLY A 150 -3.32 37.55 1.71
CA GLY A 150 -2.83 36.92 2.95
C GLY A 150 -1.31 36.76 2.98
N ARG A 151 -0.77 36.48 4.16
CA ARG A 151 0.68 36.38 4.45
C ARG A 151 1.46 37.65 4.08
N ASP A 152 2.12 37.70 2.92
CA ASP A 152 2.90 38.83 2.39
C ASP A 152 2.42 39.30 0.99
N VAL A 153 1.23 38.85 0.59
CA VAL A 153 0.56 39.24 -0.67
C VAL A 153 -0.54 40.25 -0.33
N ASP A 154 -0.19 41.52 -0.31
CA ASP A 154 -1.01 42.69 0.06
C ASP A 154 -1.69 43.39 -1.14
N ASP A 155 -1.19 43.15 -2.35
CA ASP A 155 -1.66 43.74 -3.61
C ASP A 155 -2.70 42.90 -4.36
N ALA A 156 -3.12 41.76 -3.80
CA ALA A 156 -4.09 40.90 -4.46
C ALA A 156 -5.42 41.66 -4.75
N PRO A 157 -6.11 41.37 -5.88
CA PRO A 157 -7.41 41.96 -6.16
C PRO A 157 -8.48 41.53 -5.14
N LEU A 158 -9.41 42.43 -4.82
CA LEU A 158 -10.56 42.12 -3.97
C LEU A 158 -11.56 41.21 -4.72
N PRO A 159 -12.42 40.44 -4.03
CA PRO A 159 -13.49 39.66 -4.67
C PRO A 159 -14.33 40.47 -5.67
N GLN A 160 -14.52 41.78 -5.41
CA GLN A 160 -15.24 42.70 -6.30
C GLN A 160 -14.64 42.78 -7.72
N ALA A 161 -13.32 42.63 -7.87
CA ALA A 161 -12.66 42.60 -9.18
C ALA A 161 -13.06 41.37 -10.03
N TYR A 162 -13.57 40.33 -9.39
CA TYR A 162 -14.08 39.11 -10.02
C TYR A 162 -15.59 39.13 -10.22
N GLY A 163 -16.25 40.24 -9.89
CA GLY A 163 -17.66 40.49 -10.19
C GLY A 163 -18.62 40.31 -9.04
N PHE A 164 -18.15 40.26 -7.79
CA PHE A 164 -19.03 40.31 -6.62
C PHE A 164 -19.41 41.75 -6.26
N ASP A 165 -20.63 41.97 -5.80
CA ASP A 165 -21.08 43.24 -5.23
C ASP A 165 -20.67 43.34 -3.77
N GLU A 166 -20.87 42.25 -3.02
CA GLU A 166 -20.62 42.18 -1.58
C GLU A 166 -19.66 41.03 -1.26
N SER A 167 -18.74 41.23 -0.31
CA SER A 167 -17.88 40.15 0.16
C SER A 167 -17.51 40.25 1.64
N LEU A 168 -17.38 39.08 2.28
CA LEU A 168 -16.82 38.89 3.62
C LEU A 168 -15.97 37.62 3.61
N VAL A 169 -14.65 37.76 3.79
CA VAL A 169 -13.71 36.65 3.58
C VAL A 169 -12.97 36.25 4.85
N SER A 170 -12.34 35.07 4.82
CA SER A 170 -11.41 34.62 5.87
C SER A 170 -10.00 35.22 5.68
N PHE A 171 -9.02 34.73 6.45
CA PHE A 171 -7.65 35.27 6.46
C PHE A 171 -6.90 35.17 5.11
N GLU A 172 -7.30 34.26 4.22
CA GLU A 172 -6.73 34.02 2.88
C GLU A 172 -7.47 34.83 1.79
N GLY A 173 -7.64 36.12 2.03
CA GLY A 173 -8.27 37.09 1.14
C GLY A 173 -8.01 38.53 1.60
N LEU A 174 -8.46 39.50 0.82
CA LEU A 174 -8.42 40.94 1.16
C LEU A 174 -9.83 41.55 1.08
N GLY A 175 -10.03 42.68 1.74
CA GLY A 175 -11.34 43.31 1.92
C GLY A 175 -11.89 43.11 3.34
N ASN A 176 -13.21 43.16 3.49
CA ASN A 176 -13.85 42.90 4.78
C ASN A 176 -13.60 41.46 5.20
N ARG A 177 -13.15 41.27 6.44
CA ARG A 177 -12.64 39.99 6.94
C ARG A 177 -13.15 39.65 8.32
N ILE A 178 -13.42 38.37 8.54
CA ILE A 178 -13.54 37.79 9.87
C ILE A 178 -12.31 36.95 10.18
N LEU A 179 -11.66 37.23 11.31
CA LEU A 179 -10.35 36.70 11.64
C LEU A 179 -10.37 36.04 13.03
N PRO A 180 -10.21 34.70 13.10
CA PRO A 180 -10.06 34.02 14.38
C PRO A 180 -8.66 34.18 14.96
N PRO A 181 -8.46 33.93 16.27
CA PRO A 181 -7.12 33.93 16.86
C PRO A 181 -6.17 33.00 16.09
N GLY A 182 -4.97 33.49 15.79
CA GLY A 182 -3.94 32.67 15.15
C GLY A 182 -2.95 33.45 14.29
N ARG A 183 -1.77 32.86 14.08
CA ARG A 183 -0.65 33.50 13.37
C ARG A 183 -1.04 34.02 11.98
N LEU A 184 -1.77 33.22 11.20
CA LEU A 184 -2.14 33.62 9.83
C LEU A 184 -3.16 34.76 9.82
N SER A 185 -4.08 34.79 10.79
CA SER A 185 -4.99 35.91 11.00
C SER A 185 -4.24 37.18 11.37
N GLU A 186 -3.24 37.11 12.25
CA GLU A 186 -2.41 38.28 12.59
C GLU A 186 -1.61 38.78 11.39
N MET A 187 -1.08 37.89 10.55
CA MET A 187 -0.43 38.29 9.31
C MET A 187 -1.44 38.96 8.36
N SER A 188 -2.63 38.39 8.19
CA SER A 188 -3.68 38.96 7.34
C SER A 188 -4.12 40.34 7.82
N ALA A 189 -4.29 40.51 9.14
CA ALA A 189 -4.70 41.78 9.75
C ALA A 189 -3.74 42.94 9.42
N LYS A 190 -2.44 42.65 9.23
CA LYS A 190 -1.40 43.65 8.93
C LYS A 190 -1.37 44.12 7.48
N LEU A 191 -2.01 43.41 6.54
CA LEU A 191 -1.95 43.74 5.10
C LEU A 191 -2.76 44.99 4.71
N GLY A 192 -3.50 45.58 5.66
CA GLY A 192 -4.45 46.67 5.39
C GLY A 192 -5.57 46.23 4.42
N ARG A 193 -6.50 47.13 4.09
CA ARG A 193 -7.61 46.93 3.12
C ARG A 193 -8.84 46.18 3.66
N GLY A 194 -9.86 46.95 4.05
CA GLY A 194 -11.18 46.49 4.49
C GLY A 194 -11.34 46.38 6.02
N LYS A 195 -12.58 46.22 6.48
CA LYS A 195 -12.91 46.12 7.91
C LYS A 195 -12.57 44.73 8.45
N ILE A 196 -11.83 44.67 9.56
CA ILE A 196 -11.51 43.43 10.26
C ILE A 196 -12.46 43.26 11.44
N THR A 197 -13.05 42.08 11.56
CA THR A 197 -13.84 41.66 12.73
C THR A 197 -13.16 40.45 13.36
N ARG A 198 -12.85 40.51 14.65
CA ARG A 198 -12.26 39.39 15.40
C ARG A 198 -13.37 38.54 15.99
N VAL A 199 -13.32 37.23 15.78
CA VAL A 199 -14.36 36.27 16.17
C VAL A 199 -13.72 34.95 16.53
N GLU A 200 -14.36 34.11 17.34
CA GLU A 200 -13.88 32.75 17.51
C GLU A 200 -14.17 31.89 16.28
N LYS A 201 -13.38 30.83 16.08
CA LYS A 201 -13.49 30.02 14.86
C LYS A 201 -14.88 29.38 14.70
N HIS A 202 -15.49 28.85 15.77
CA HIS A 202 -16.84 28.28 15.70
C HIS A 202 -17.92 29.31 15.31
N GLN A 203 -17.67 30.62 15.45
CA GLN A 203 -18.65 31.66 15.11
C GLN A 203 -18.65 31.99 13.61
N GLN A 204 -17.64 31.53 12.85
CA GLN A 204 -17.45 31.98 11.47
C GLN A 204 -18.59 31.54 10.55
N THR A 205 -19.00 30.27 10.57
CA THR A 205 -20.12 29.80 9.73
C THR A 205 -21.41 30.56 10.03
N GLY A 206 -21.78 30.73 11.31
CA GLY A 206 -23.00 31.45 11.68
C GLY A 206 -23.02 32.88 11.13
N ILE A 207 -21.89 33.60 11.21
CA ILE A 207 -21.78 34.96 10.65
C ILE A 207 -21.90 34.96 9.12
N TYR A 208 -21.27 34.00 8.42
CA TYR A 208 -21.41 33.88 6.98
C TYR A 208 -22.85 33.55 6.56
N VAL A 209 -23.54 32.70 7.32
CA VAL A 209 -24.95 32.36 7.13
C VAL A 209 -25.85 33.56 7.41
N ASP A 210 -25.60 34.34 8.46
CA ASP A 210 -26.35 35.57 8.74
C ASP A 210 -26.23 36.57 7.58
N ARG A 211 -25.02 36.72 7.02
CA ARG A 211 -24.79 37.54 5.82
C ARG A 211 -25.51 36.99 4.59
N ALA A 212 -25.53 35.67 4.42
CA ALA A 212 -26.27 35.02 3.35
C ALA A 212 -27.78 35.27 3.48
N ILE A 213 -28.35 35.09 4.67
CA ILE A 213 -29.77 35.33 4.97
C ILE A 213 -30.15 36.79 4.72
N ASP A 214 -29.34 37.74 5.19
CA ASP A 214 -29.55 39.17 4.94
C ASP A 214 -29.50 39.47 3.43
N PHE A 215 -28.48 38.98 2.73
CA PHE A 215 -28.31 39.19 1.30
C PHE A 215 -29.49 38.61 0.50
N VAL A 216 -29.93 37.39 0.80
CA VAL A 216 -31.11 36.77 0.18
C VAL A 216 -32.36 37.62 0.46
N SER A 217 -32.56 38.06 1.70
CA SER A 217 -33.73 38.86 2.09
C SER A 217 -33.81 40.18 1.32
N ARG A 218 -32.70 40.91 1.20
CA ARG A 218 -32.63 42.17 0.47
C ARG A 218 -32.81 42.01 -1.03
N ASN A 219 -32.46 40.83 -1.56
CA ASN A 219 -32.50 40.56 -2.99
C ASN A 219 -33.63 39.61 -3.41
N ASN A 220 -34.59 39.26 -2.54
CA ASN A 220 -35.66 38.30 -2.84
C ASN A 220 -36.59 38.68 -4.01
N LYS A 221 -36.51 39.92 -4.51
CA LYS A 221 -37.24 40.39 -5.70
C LYS A 221 -36.42 40.35 -7.00
N LYS A 222 -35.13 40.02 -6.93
CA LYS A 222 -34.15 40.05 -8.03
C LYS A 222 -33.31 38.76 -8.02
N SER A 223 -33.00 38.19 -9.19
CA SER A 223 -32.16 36.99 -9.23
C SER A 223 -30.77 37.24 -8.60
N PHE A 224 -30.30 36.31 -7.77
CA PHE A 224 -29.02 36.43 -7.07
C PHE A 224 -28.09 35.22 -7.25
N TYR A 225 -26.78 35.48 -7.15
CA TYR A 225 -25.71 34.49 -7.23
C TYR A 225 -24.84 34.60 -5.98
N LEU A 226 -24.94 33.60 -5.11
CA LEU A 226 -24.31 33.57 -3.80
C LEU A 226 -23.27 32.46 -3.72
N HIS A 227 -22.03 32.83 -3.40
CA HIS A 227 -20.99 31.91 -2.94
C HIS A 227 -20.97 31.86 -1.42
N LEU A 228 -21.21 30.68 -0.85
CA LEU A 228 -21.09 30.40 0.58
C LEU A 228 -20.00 29.36 0.81
N TRP A 229 -18.77 29.81 1.02
CA TRP A 229 -17.57 28.98 0.97
C TRP A 229 -17.02 28.73 2.38
N LEU A 230 -17.58 27.74 3.07
CA LEU A 230 -17.36 27.50 4.50
C LEU A 230 -16.01 26.82 4.78
N ASN A 231 -15.42 27.09 5.95
CA ASN A 231 -14.09 26.60 6.33
C ASN A 231 -13.95 26.13 7.79
N ASP A 232 -15.05 25.82 8.45
CA ASP A 232 -15.00 25.43 9.87
C ASP A 232 -14.47 24.00 10.04
N VAL A 233 -14.84 23.10 9.12
CA VAL A 233 -14.30 21.72 9.03
C VAL A 233 -12.87 21.66 8.48
N HIS A 234 -12.25 22.80 8.15
CA HIS A 234 -10.81 22.85 7.91
C HIS A 234 -10.04 22.71 9.23
N ASP A 235 -8.93 21.99 9.22
CA ASP A 235 -8.06 21.86 10.38
C ASP A 235 -7.50 23.22 10.88
N ALA A 236 -7.46 23.55 12.18
CA ALA A 236 -7.81 22.75 13.35
C ALA A 236 -9.26 22.97 13.79
N PHE A 237 -9.92 21.91 14.26
CA PHE A 237 -11.33 21.96 14.68
C PHE A 237 -11.50 22.69 16.01
N ARG A 238 -12.52 23.54 16.08
CA ARG A 238 -12.82 24.40 17.24
C ARG A 238 -14.33 24.44 17.44
N PRO A 239 -14.97 23.36 17.95
CA PRO A 239 -16.39 23.39 18.30
C PRO A 239 -16.63 24.20 19.59
N THR A 240 -17.89 24.51 19.88
CA THR A 240 -18.32 24.92 21.24
C THR A 240 -18.39 23.70 22.15
N ASP A 241 -18.39 23.94 23.48
CA ASP A 241 -18.53 22.86 24.46
C ASP A 241 -19.86 22.11 24.29
N GLU A 242 -20.96 22.82 24.02
CA GLU A 242 -22.29 22.23 23.77
C GLU A 242 -22.28 21.23 22.61
N TYR A 243 -21.63 21.55 21.49
CA TYR A 243 -21.53 20.63 20.37
C TYR A 243 -20.51 19.51 20.64
N LEU A 244 -19.41 19.80 21.35
CA LEU A 244 -18.41 18.79 21.68
C LEU A 244 -18.95 17.73 22.64
N GLU A 245 -19.73 18.11 23.64
CA GLU A 245 -20.39 17.21 24.59
C GLU A 245 -21.28 16.18 23.88
N LYS A 246 -21.96 16.58 22.80
CA LYS A 246 -22.78 15.69 21.96
C LYS A 246 -21.95 14.58 21.32
N PHE A 247 -20.64 14.74 21.13
CA PHE A 247 -19.76 13.74 20.50
C PHE A 247 -18.74 13.13 21.47
N ALA A 248 -18.66 13.61 22.72
CA ALA A 248 -17.67 13.19 23.71
C ALA A 248 -17.71 11.68 24.06
N LYS A 249 -18.86 11.02 23.86
CA LYS A 249 -19.07 9.59 24.13
C LYS A 249 -18.96 8.68 22.89
N PHE A 250 -18.77 9.26 21.69
CA PHE A 250 -18.90 8.53 20.43
C PHE A 250 -17.60 7.88 19.95
N SER A 251 -16.44 8.41 20.33
CA SER A 251 -15.14 7.91 19.91
C SER A 251 -14.08 8.31 20.89
N ASP A 252 -13.10 7.47 21.19
CA ASP A 252 -11.97 7.85 22.04
C ASP A 252 -10.94 8.78 21.33
N ARG A 253 -11.22 9.19 20.08
CA ARG A 253 -10.37 10.09 19.28
C ARG A 253 -10.83 11.54 19.41
N PRO A 254 -10.18 12.40 20.22
CA PRO A 254 -10.68 13.75 20.51
C PRO A 254 -10.76 14.64 19.27
N GLU A 255 -9.84 14.48 18.32
CA GLU A 255 -9.84 15.27 17.09
C GLU A 255 -10.95 14.84 16.12
N LEU A 256 -11.39 13.57 16.16
CA LEU A 256 -12.57 13.12 15.43
C LEU A 256 -13.84 13.69 16.06
N GLN A 257 -13.98 13.64 17.38
CA GLN A 257 -15.11 14.22 18.10
C GLN A 257 -15.27 15.70 17.75
N LYS A 258 -14.17 16.46 17.79
CA LYS A 258 -14.17 17.89 17.42
C LYS A 258 -14.57 18.10 15.97
N MET A 259 -14.10 17.25 15.05
CA MET A 259 -14.48 17.33 13.65
C MET A 259 -16.00 17.11 13.49
N TYR A 260 -16.56 16.04 14.06
CA TYR A 260 -18.00 15.75 13.99
C TYR A 260 -18.85 16.84 14.64
N ALA A 261 -18.40 17.40 15.76
CA ALA A 261 -19.05 18.53 16.43
C ALA A 261 -19.12 19.76 15.52
N VAL A 262 -18.01 20.09 14.84
CA VAL A 262 -17.97 21.21 13.89
C VAL A 262 -18.82 20.92 12.65
N LEU A 263 -18.80 19.69 12.14
CA LEU A 263 -19.60 19.26 10.99
C LEU A 263 -21.10 19.38 11.28
N LYS A 264 -21.54 18.92 12.47
CA LYS A 264 -22.94 19.03 12.89
C LYS A 264 -23.39 20.48 13.08
N HIS A 265 -22.54 21.32 13.68
CA HIS A 265 -22.84 22.76 13.83
C HIS A 265 -22.96 23.46 12.48
N MET A 266 -22.05 23.16 11.54
CA MET A 266 -22.12 23.69 10.18
C MET A 266 -23.41 23.27 9.48
N ASP A 267 -23.85 22.01 9.64
CA ASP A 267 -25.12 21.52 9.10
C ASP A 267 -26.33 22.27 9.68
N ASP A 268 -26.35 22.54 10.99
CA ASP A 268 -27.43 23.31 11.63
C ASP A 268 -27.50 24.76 11.12
N GLU A 269 -26.34 25.40 10.96
CA GLU A 269 -26.26 26.75 10.40
C GLU A 269 -26.71 26.79 8.94
N LEU A 270 -26.37 25.78 8.12
CA LEU A 270 -26.91 25.66 6.77
C LEU A 270 -28.44 25.47 6.78
N GLY A 271 -28.96 24.72 7.75
CA GLY A 271 -30.41 24.57 7.99
C GLY A 271 -31.13 25.91 8.14
N ARG A 272 -30.53 26.88 8.85
CA ARG A 272 -31.09 28.24 8.98
C ARG A 272 -31.25 28.94 7.64
N LEU A 273 -30.24 28.84 6.76
CA LEU A 273 -30.31 29.45 5.42
C LEU A 273 -31.36 28.75 4.54
N ILE A 274 -31.37 27.41 4.55
CA ILE A 274 -32.31 26.61 3.77
C ILE A 274 -33.75 26.94 4.17
N ALA A 275 -34.04 26.87 5.48
CA ALA A 275 -35.36 27.18 6.02
C ALA A 275 -35.77 28.64 5.73
N HIS A 276 -34.83 29.58 5.72
CA HIS A 276 -35.13 30.97 5.38
C HIS A 276 -35.48 31.16 3.91
N VAL A 277 -34.77 30.51 2.99
CA VAL A 277 -35.10 30.53 1.55
C VAL A 277 -36.48 29.94 1.30
N ASP A 278 -36.80 28.81 1.95
CA ASP A 278 -38.10 28.15 1.83
C ASP A 278 -39.21 29.00 2.47
N LYS A 279 -38.95 29.65 3.62
CA LYS A 279 -39.90 30.60 4.26
C LYS A 279 -40.23 31.80 3.37
N LEU A 280 -39.28 32.24 2.53
CA LEU A 280 -39.50 33.29 1.55
C LEU A 280 -40.24 32.81 0.29
N GLY A 281 -40.55 31.52 0.17
CA GLY A 281 -41.21 30.93 -1.01
C GLY A 281 -40.30 30.87 -2.24
N LEU A 282 -38.98 30.83 -2.05
CA LEU A 282 -37.99 30.87 -3.13
C LEU A 282 -37.48 29.48 -3.54
N GLU A 283 -38.03 28.39 -2.98
CA GLU A 283 -37.49 27.05 -3.12
C GLU A 283 -37.58 26.47 -4.55
N GLU A 284 -38.59 26.90 -5.33
CA GLU A 284 -38.78 26.56 -6.75
C GLU A 284 -38.00 27.49 -7.68
N GLU A 285 -37.46 28.59 -7.17
CA GLU A 285 -36.66 29.56 -7.92
C GLU A 285 -35.16 29.45 -7.61
N THR A 286 -34.77 28.61 -6.66
CA THR A 286 -33.39 28.57 -6.13
C THR A 286 -32.72 27.23 -6.36
N LEU A 287 -31.56 27.29 -7.03
CA LEU A 287 -30.63 26.18 -7.19
C LEU A 287 -29.62 26.17 -6.03
N PHE A 288 -29.76 25.19 -5.14
CA PHE A 288 -28.74 24.85 -4.16
C PHE A 288 -27.75 23.85 -4.76
N VAL A 289 -26.46 24.12 -4.59
CA VAL A 289 -25.36 23.21 -4.94
C VAL A 289 -24.44 23.09 -3.75
N VAL A 290 -24.29 21.89 -3.19
CA VAL A 290 -23.45 21.60 -2.02
C VAL A 290 -22.37 20.58 -2.39
N THR A 291 -21.11 20.92 -2.15
CA THR A 291 -19.98 20.00 -2.32
C THR A 291 -18.73 20.46 -1.53
N SER A 292 -17.60 19.78 -1.71
CA SER A 292 -16.33 20.02 -1.02
C SER A 292 -15.17 20.34 -1.98
N ASP A 293 -14.17 21.07 -1.50
CA ASP A 293 -13.02 21.54 -2.29
C ASP A 293 -11.82 20.58 -2.33
N ASN A 294 -11.79 19.56 -1.47
CA ASN A 294 -10.85 18.44 -1.46
C ASN A 294 -11.23 17.43 -0.37
N GLY A 295 -10.55 16.29 -0.36
CA GLY A 295 -10.71 15.25 0.68
C GLY A 295 -10.37 15.72 2.10
N PRO A 296 -10.58 14.83 3.10
CA PRO A 296 -10.37 15.18 4.49
C PRO A 296 -8.89 15.43 4.80
N THR A 297 -8.63 16.08 5.93
CA THR A 297 -7.26 16.42 6.36
C THR A 297 -6.31 15.23 6.31
N ALA A 298 -5.07 15.50 5.90
CA ALA A 298 -3.98 14.51 5.82
C ALA A 298 -2.77 14.94 6.66
N TRP A 299 -2.95 15.89 7.59
CA TRP A 299 -1.84 16.47 8.36
C TRP A 299 -1.03 15.39 9.10
N PRO A 300 0.30 15.35 8.93
CA PRO A 300 1.16 14.37 9.61
C PRO A 300 1.12 14.45 11.14
N ARG A 301 0.67 15.57 11.71
CA ARG A 301 0.66 15.78 13.16
C ARG A 301 -0.22 14.78 13.91
N TYR A 302 -1.34 14.33 13.32
CA TYR A 302 -2.21 13.33 13.92
C TYR A 302 -1.48 11.99 14.08
N ARG A 303 -0.81 11.55 13.03
CA ARG A 303 -0.03 10.30 13.07
C ARG A 303 1.17 10.36 14.00
N ARG A 304 1.75 11.55 14.22
CA ARG A 304 2.85 11.75 15.20
C ARG A 304 2.40 11.55 16.65
N THR A 305 1.12 11.76 16.94
CA THR A 305 0.53 11.49 18.26
C THR A 305 -0.12 10.10 18.36
N GLY A 306 -0.06 9.30 17.30
CA GLY A 306 -0.64 7.96 17.22
C GLY A 306 -2.10 7.92 16.73
N GLU A 307 -2.67 9.06 16.36
CA GLU A 307 -4.05 9.16 15.85
C GLU A 307 -4.11 9.14 14.32
N GLU A 308 -5.17 8.56 13.77
CA GLU A 308 -5.51 8.76 12.36
C GLU A 308 -6.07 10.17 12.13
N PRO A 309 -5.73 10.85 11.01
CA PRO A 309 -6.34 12.13 10.67
C PRO A 309 -7.88 12.02 10.64
N PRO A 310 -8.62 12.96 11.25
CA PRO A 310 -10.07 12.90 11.28
C PRO A 310 -10.69 13.09 9.88
N GLY A 311 -11.91 12.59 9.72
CA GLY A 311 -12.64 12.52 8.44
C GLY A 311 -12.49 11.21 7.70
N SER A 312 -13.39 11.02 6.73
CA SER A 312 -13.65 9.77 6.03
C SER A 312 -13.62 9.96 4.53
N THR A 313 -12.92 9.07 3.86
CA THR A 313 -12.86 8.97 2.39
C THR A 313 -13.82 7.91 1.85
N ALA A 314 -14.69 7.35 2.71
CA ALA A 314 -15.53 6.18 2.40
C ALA A 314 -14.74 4.96 1.88
N GLY A 315 -13.49 4.79 2.32
CA GLY A 315 -12.64 3.67 1.92
C GLY A 315 -11.91 3.86 0.58
N MET A 316 -12.05 5.03 -0.05
CA MET A 316 -11.25 5.41 -1.22
C MET A 316 -9.82 5.80 -0.80
N ARG A 317 -8.83 5.43 -1.62
CA ARG A 317 -7.41 5.75 -1.39
C ARG A 317 -7.12 7.25 -1.49
N GLY A 318 -6.16 7.74 -0.72
CA GLY A 318 -5.77 9.16 -0.73
C GLY A 318 -6.67 10.03 0.15
N ARG A 319 -6.15 11.22 0.48
CA ARG A 319 -6.82 12.28 1.26
C ARG A 319 -6.45 13.63 0.65
N LYS A 320 -6.72 14.76 1.33
CA LYS A 320 -6.15 16.06 0.94
C LYS A 320 -4.67 15.92 0.59
N TRP A 321 -4.25 16.56 -0.50
CA TRP A 321 -2.92 16.46 -1.11
C TRP A 321 -2.65 15.21 -1.97
N SER A 322 -3.67 14.43 -2.32
CA SER A 322 -3.57 13.25 -3.19
C SER A 322 -4.50 13.31 -4.39
N LEU A 323 -4.01 12.96 -5.58
CA LEU A 323 -4.83 12.80 -6.80
C LEU A 323 -5.60 11.47 -6.85
N TYR A 324 -5.47 10.61 -5.83
CA TYR A 324 -6.36 9.46 -5.70
C TYR A 324 -7.80 9.88 -5.34
N GLU A 325 -8.78 8.99 -5.54
CA GLU A 325 -10.22 9.24 -5.39
C GLU A 325 -10.55 9.91 -4.05
N GLY A 326 -9.98 9.45 -2.93
CA GLY A 326 -10.24 10.02 -1.61
C GLY A 326 -9.74 11.46 -1.42
N GLY A 327 -8.88 11.96 -2.31
CA GLY A 327 -8.42 13.36 -2.30
C GLY A 327 -9.17 14.29 -3.25
N ILE A 328 -9.81 13.77 -4.32
CA ILE A 328 -10.43 14.58 -5.39
C ILE A 328 -11.88 14.24 -5.74
N ARG A 329 -12.44 13.13 -5.26
CA ARG A 329 -13.84 12.74 -5.51
C ARG A 329 -14.72 13.11 -4.32
N MET A 330 -15.62 14.08 -4.52
CA MET A 330 -16.44 14.65 -3.44
C MET A 330 -17.94 14.41 -3.68
N PRO A 331 -18.79 14.43 -2.63
CA PRO A 331 -20.22 14.37 -2.81
C PRO A 331 -20.70 15.65 -3.46
N LEU A 332 -21.59 15.54 -4.45
CA LEU A 332 -22.27 16.68 -5.03
C LEU A 332 -23.78 16.50 -4.83
N ILE A 333 -24.37 17.44 -4.11
CA ILE A 333 -25.81 17.48 -3.84
C ILE A 333 -26.38 18.70 -4.54
N VAL A 334 -27.43 18.50 -5.33
CA VAL A 334 -28.08 19.55 -6.10
C VAL A 334 -29.57 19.53 -5.80
N ARG A 335 -30.14 20.66 -5.37
CA ARG A 335 -31.58 20.82 -5.15
C ARG A 335 -32.10 22.05 -5.88
N TRP A 336 -33.15 21.88 -6.67
CA TRP A 336 -33.96 22.94 -7.25
C TRP A 336 -35.36 22.40 -7.41
N LYS A 337 -36.26 22.76 -6.50
CA LYS A 337 -37.58 22.15 -6.39
C LYS A 337 -38.36 22.35 -7.69
N GLY A 338 -39.03 21.29 -8.16
CA GLY A 338 -39.73 21.27 -9.45
C GLY A 338 -38.85 21.13 -10.70
N THR A 339 -37.51 21.25 -10.59
CA THR A 339 -36.59 21.16 -11.75
C THR A 339 -35.57 20.02 -11.65
N VAL A 340 -34.93 19.86 -10.49
CA VAL A 340 -34.00 18.75 -10.21
C VAL A 340 -34.81 17.60 -9.59
N PRO A 341 -34.67 16.35 -10.06
CA PRO A 341 -35.41 15.23 -9.48
C PRO A 341 -35.06 15.02 -8.01
N ALA A 342 -36.08 14.86 -7.17
CA ALA A 342 -35.93 14.55 -5.76
C ALA A 342 -35.61 13.07 -5.52
N GLY A 343 -34.88 12.78 -4.44
CA GLY A 343 -34.54 11.44 -3.96
C GLY A 343 -33.61 10.64 -4.87
N LYS A 344 -33.04 11.26 -5.90
CA LYS A 344 -32.27 10.55 -6.93
C LYS A 344 -30.80 10.43 -6.54
N VAL A 345 -30.21 9.26 -6.78
CA VAL A 345 -28.75 9.07 -6.80
C VAL A 345 -28.31 8.88 -8.26
N ASP A 346 -27.39 9.72 -8.73
CA ASP A 346 -26.75 9.57 -10.04
C ASP A 346 -25.31 9.09 -9.85
N ASP A 347 -25.09 7.84 -10.23
CA ASP A 347 -23.82 7.14 -10.13
C ASP A 347 -23.14 6.92 -11.48
N LYS A 348 -23.63 7.54 -12.56
CA LYS A 348 -23.12 7.37 -13.92
C LYS A 348 -22.50 8.64 -14.48
N THR A 349 -23.04 9.79 -14.12
CA THR A 349 -22.61 11.07 -14.68
C THR A 349 -21.34 11.59 -13.98
N VAL A 350 -20.25 11.72 -14.73
CA VAL A 350 -19.00 12.31 -14.25
C VAL A 350 -19.04 13.84 -14.33
N VAL A 351 -19.18 14.50 -13.18
CA VAL A 351 -19.20 15.96 -13.05
C VAL A 351 -17.88 16.45 -12.48
N ALA A 352 -17.41 17.63 -12.88
CA ALA A 352 -16.21 18.26 -12.33
C ALA A 352 -16.40 19.74 -11.99
N ALA A 353 -15.59 20.29 -11.08
CA ALA A 353 -15.71 21.67 -10.64
C ALA A 353 -15.63 22.70 -11.79
N VAL A 354 -14.81 22.45 -12.81
CA VAL A 354 -14.75 23.26 -14.04
C VAL A 354 -16.08 23.33 -14.81
N ASP A 355 -16.99 22.39 -14.61
CA ASP A 355 -18.28 22.33 -15.31
C ASP A 355 -19.30 23.33 -14.75
N PHE A 356 -19.11 23.82 -13.52
CA PHE A 356 -20.10 24.71 -12.88
C PHE A 356 -20.30 26.01 -13.65
N PHE A 357 -19.26 26.61 -14.24
CA PHE A 357 -19.40 27.82 -15.04
C PHE A 357 -20.30 27.63 -16.28
N PRO A 358 -19.98 26.74 -17.24
CA PRO A 358 -20.85 26.52 -18.38
C PRO A 358 -22.25 26.01 -17.97
N THR A 359 -22.35 25.20 -16.91
CA THR A 359 -23.64 24.66 -16.44
C THR A 359 -24.54 25.75 -15.85
N PHE A 360 -24.03 26.57 -14.92
CA PHE A 360 -24.85 27.59 -14.26
C PHE A 360 -25.26 28.69 -15.23
N THR A 361 -24.36 29.12 -16.11
CA THR A 361 -24.70 30.11 -17.14
C THR A 361 -25.77 29.59 -18.10
N LYS A 362 -25.70 28.30 -18.48
CA LYS A 362 -26.73 27.66 -19.28
C LYS A 362 -28.09 27.60 -18.56
N LEU A 363 -28.11 27.11 -17.32
CA LEU A 363 -29.33 27.00 -16.51
C LEU A 363 -29.99 28.38 -16.30
N ALA A 364 -29.18 29.41 -16.12
CA ALA A 364 -29.64 30.78 -15.88
C ALA A 364 -29.84 31.63 -17.13
N LYS A 365 -29.65 31.07 -18.33
CA LYS A 365 -29.68 31.78 -19.61
C LYS A 365 -28.76 33.03 -19.62
N VAL A 366 -27.63 32.95 -18.90
CA VAL A 366 -26.60 34.00 -18.83
C VAL A 366 -25.61 33.78 -19.98
N VAL A 367 -25.23 34.86 -20.67
CA VAL A 367 -24.22 34.80 -21.73
C VAL A 367 -22.85 34.56 -21.10
N ALA A 368 -22.29 33.36 -21.33
CA ALA A 368 -20.94 33.04 -20.91
C ALA A 368 -19.90 33.83 -21.74
N PRO A 369 -18.74 34.19 -21.16
CA PRO A 369 -17.67 34.84 -21.91
C PRO A 369 -17.14 33.92 -23.02
N LYS A 370 -16.70 34.51 -24.14
CA LYS A 370 -16.08 33.77 -25.25
C LYS A 370 -14.65 33.36 -24.89
N VAL A 371 -14.51 32.23 -24.19
CA VAL A 371 -13.22 31.65 -23.79
C VAL A 371 -13.20 30.14 -24.03
N ALA A 372 -11.99 29.58 -24.12
CA ALA A 372 -11.80 28.14 -24.19
C ALA A 372 -12.02 27.53 -22.80
N PHE A 373 -13.27 27.22 -22.47
CA PHE A 373 -13.63 26.46 -21.28
C PHE A 373 -13.05 25.04 -21.35
N ASP A 374 -12.58 24.53 -20.22
CA ASP A 374 -12.24 23.11 -20.07
C ASP A 374 -13.46 22.31 -19.60
N GLY A 375 -14.31 22.92 -18.78
CA GLY A 375 -15.59 22.37 -18.36
C GLY A 375 -16.60 22.19 -19.50
N VAL A 376 -17.62 21.37 -19.23
CA VAL A 376 -18.75 21.12 -20.13
C VAL A 376 -20.07 21.42 -19.42
N ASP A 377 -21.11 21.71 -20.20
CA ASP A 377 -22.47 21.92 -19.69
C ASP A 377 -23.07 20.61 -19.16
N MET A 378 -23.45 20.57 -17.89
CA MET A 378 -24.08 19.45 -17.18
C MET A 378 -25.55 19.73 -16.83
N SER A 379 -26.18 20.73 -17.45
CA SER A 379 -27.57 21.13 -17.15
C SER A 379 -28.58 20.00 -17.37
N ALA A 380 -28.35 19.12 -18.35
CA ALA A 380 -29.20 17.96 -18.59
C ALA A 380 -29.14 16.95 -17.42
N ALA A 381 -27.94 16.71 -16.88
CA ALA A 381 -27.74 15.85 -15.72
C ALA A 381 -28.44 16.38 -14.47
N PHE A 382 -28.34 17.69 -14.22
CA PHE A 382 -29.04 18.33 -13.11
C PHE A 382 -30.57 18.20 -13.25
N LYS A 383 -31.09 18.21 -14.48
CA LYS A 383 -32.51 17.97 -14.79
C LYS A 383 -32.88 16.47 -14.87
N GLY A 384 -32.03 15.59 -14.36
CA GLY A 384 -32.30 14.16 -14.23
C GLY A 384 -31.93 13.28 -15.42
N LYS A 385 -31.38 13.84 -16.51
CA LYS A 385 -30.96 13.07 -17.69
C LYS A 385 -29.47 12.76 -17.61
N ALA A 386 -29.13 11.50 -17.33
CA ALA A 386 -27.74 11.05 -17.26
C ALA A 386 -26.97 11.46 -18.52
N GLN A 387 -25.75 11.97 -18.33
CA GLN A 387 -24.96 12.55 -19.42
C GLN A 387 -23.57 11.92 -19.45
N VAL A 388 -23.17 11.42 -20.62
CA VAL A 388 -21.79 10.98 -20.84
C VAL A 388 -20.91 12.21 -21.04
N ARG A 389 -19.85 12.31 -20.23
CA ARG A 389 -18.88 13.40 -20.34
C ARG A 389 -18.12 13.29 -21.67
N LYS A 390 -18.15 14.37 -22.46
CA LYS A 390 -17.49 14.42 -23.78
C LYS A 390 -16.02 14.84 -23.76
N ARG A 391 -15.54 15.44 -22.66
CA ARG A 391 -14.17 15.97 -22.53
C ARG A 391 -13.43 15.27 -21.40
N THR A 392 -12.22 14.83 -21.66
CA THR A 392 -11.32 14.22 -20.67
C THR A 392 -10.99 15.19 -19.54
N LEU A 393 -10.83 14.67 -18.32
CA LEU A 393 -10.38 15.43 -17.17
C LEU A 393 -8.87 15.25 -16.95
N PHE A 394 -8.22 16.34 -16.54
CA PHE A 394 -6.80 16.37 -16.26
C PHE A 394 -6.54 17.06 -14.92
N TRP A 395 -5.48 16.60 -14.24
CA TRP A 395 -5.03 17.16 -12.98
C TRP A 395 -3.51 17.34 -13.00
N GLU A 396 -3.08 18.43 -12.39
CA GLU A 396 -1.70 18.68 -12.01
C GLU A 396 -1.71 19.14 -10.55
N TYR A 397 -0.92 18.47 -9.71
CA TYR A 397 -0.72 18.85 -8.33
C TYR A 397 0.77 18.94 -7.98
N GLY A 398 1.29 20.17 -8.07
CA GLY A 398 2.69 20.48 -7.83
C GLY A 398 3.63 20.24 -9.01
N ARG A 399 4.31 21.30 -9.46
CA ARG A 399 5.32 21.27 -10.56
C ARG A 399 6.78 21.14 -10.10
N GLN A 400 7.02 21.31 -8.82
CA GLN A 400 8.34 21.33 -8.18
C GLN A 400 8.21 20.51 -6.90
N PRO A 401 9.26 19.88 -6.34
CA PRO A 401 9.15 18.97 -5.19
C PRO A 401 8.66 19.62 -3.86
N SER A 402 8.28 20.90 -3.85
CA SER A 402 7.96 21.73 -2.68
C SER A 402 6.46 21.91 -2.40
N TYR A 403 5.62 20.91 -2.72
CA TYR A 403 4.18 20.88 -2.36
C TYR A 403 3.90 19.92 -1.20
N LEU A 404 2.74 20.09 -0.55
CA LEU A 404 2.32 19.23 0.55
C LEU A 404 1.92 17.86 0.02
N ARG A 405 2.16 16.80 0.77
CA ARG A 405 1.76 15.42 0.45
C ARG A 405 1.19 14.76 1.70
N PRO A 406 0.29 13.78 1.57
CA PRO A 406 -0.19 13.02 2.72
C PRO A 406 0.97 12.41 3.47
N ALA A 407 0.83 12.33 4.79
CA ALA A 407 1.83 11.72 5.66
C ALA A 407 2.07 10.25 5.33
N HIS A 408 1.02 9.55 4.88
CA HIS A 408 1.06 8.14 4.51
C HIS A 408 1.59 7.98 3.09
N PRO A 409 2.70 7.24 2.84
CA PRO A 409 3.26 7.05 1.50
C PRO A 409 2.27 6.46 0.49
N LEU A 410 1.44 5.48 0.90
CA LEU A 410 0.39 4.92 0.02
C LEU A 410 -0.62 5.96 -0.47
N ASP A 411 -0.86 7.03 0.28
CA ASP A 411 -1.79 8.09 -0.10
C ASP A 411 -1.09 9.17 -0.95
N GLN A 412 0.23 9.15 -1.09
CA GLN A 412 0.93 10.08 -1.97
C GLN A 412 0.71 9.63 -3.41
N SER A 413 -0.01 10.40 -4.21
CA SER A 413 -0.18 10.12 -5.64
C SER A 413 1.01 10.63 -6.45
N PRO A 414 1.18 10.18 -7.70
CA PRO A 414 1.90 10.95 -8.71
C PRO A 414 1.32 12.37 -8.86
N ASN A 415 2.09 13.31 -9.42
CA ASN A 415 1.69 14.72 -9.54
C ASN A 415 0.79 15.03 -10.74
N LEU A 416 0.62 14.09 -11.67
CA LEU A 416 -0.31 14.22 -12.79
C LEU A 416 -1.37 13.11 -12.75
N ALA A 417 -2.60 13.43 -13.18
CA ALA A 417 -3.64 12.44 -13.41
C ALA A 417 -4.50 12.80 -14.63
N ILE A 418 -5.06 11.78 -15.27
CA ILE A 418 -6.01 11.87 -16.38
C ILE A 418 -7.17 10.91 -16.12
N ARG A 419 -8.40 11.35 -16.38
CA ARG A 419 -9.58 10.47 -16.38
C ARG A 419 -10.31 10.59 -17.70
N ASP A 420 -10.44 9.47 -18.38
CA ASP A 420 -11.10 9.33 -19.68
C ASP A 420 -12.08 8.16 -19.66
N GLY A 421 -13.38 8.47 -19.49
CA GLY A 421 -14.40 7.47 -19.22
C GLY A 421 -14.18 6.80 -17.86
N ASP A 422 -14.16 5.47 -17.87
CA ASP A 422 -13.95 4.64 -16.67
C ASP A 422 -12.47 4.50 -16.30
N TRP A 423 -11.56 4.89 -17.20
CA TRP A 423 -10.13 4.76 -16.97
C TRP A 423 -9.56 6.01 -16.33
N LYS A 424 -8.81 5.81 -15.25
CA LYS A 424 -8.01 6.86 -14.60
C LYS A 424 -6.55 6.43 -14.55
N LEU A 425 -5.67 7.30 -15.02
CA LEU A 425 -4.22 7.08 -15.00
C LEU A 425 -3.53 8.18 -14.21
N LEU A 426 -2.54 7.82 -13.41
CA LEU A 426 -1.65 8.72 -12.70
C LEU A 426 -0.20 8.48 -13.14
N VAL A 427 0.58 9.53 -13.24
CA VAL A 427 2.01 9.45 -13.60
C VAL A 427 2.75 10.68 -13.06
N ASN A 428 4.04 10.53 -12.78
CA ASN A 428 4.88 11.70 -12.50
C ASN A 428 5.14 12.47 -13.81
N ASP A 429 5.44 13.76 -13.71
CA ASP A 429 5.75 14.60 -14.87
C ASP A 429 7.02 14.18 -15.64
N ASP A 430 7.89 13.40 -15.02
CA ASP A 430 9.04 12.73 -15.67
C ASP A 430 8.69 11.37 -16.32
N GLY A 431 7.42 10.96 -16.28
CA GLY A 431 6.93 9.68 -16.82
C GLY A 431 7.08 8.50 -15.86
N THR A 432 7.67 8.69 -14.68
CA THR A 432 7.83 7.61 -13.69
C THR A 432 6.53 7.33 -12.92
N ARG A 433 6.48 6.19 -12.24
CA ARG A 433 5.35 5.79 -11.38
C ARG A 433 4.00 5.86 -12.08
N THR A 434 3.91 5.21 -13.23
CA THR A 434 2.66 5.10 -13.98
C THR A 434 1.73 4.09 -13.30
N GLU A 435 0.51 4.52 -13.00
CA GLU A 435 -0.55 3.73 -12.37
C GLU A 435 -1.84 3.87 -13.20
N LEU A 436 -2.56 2.77 -13.45
CA LEU A 436 -3.82 2.77 -14.20
C LEU A 436 -4.89 2.05 -13.39
N TYR A 437 -6.09 2.64 -13.33
CA TYR A 437 -7.23 2.15 -12.59
C TYR A 437 -8.48 2.11 -13.46
N ASP A 438 -9.23 1.01 -13.34
CA ASP A 438 -10.58 0.83 -13.92
C ASP A 438 -11.63 1.17 -12.85
N LEU A 439 -12.16 2.39 -12.92
CA LEU A 439 -13.13 2.90 -11.94
C LEU A 439 -14.51 2.24 -12.07
N SER A 440 -14.79 1.53 -13.19
CA SER A 440 -16.02 0.74 -13.32
C SER A 440 -16.01 -0.51 -12.45
N ARG A 441 -14.82 -1.02 -12.11
CA ARG A 441 -14.63 -2.20 -11.24
C ARG A 441 -14.50 -1.82 -9.78
N SER A 442 -13.72 -0.77 -9.49
CA SER A 442 -13.48 -0.32 -8.13
C SER A 442 -13.08 1.14 -8.09
N GLU A 443 -13.84 1.91 -7.29
CA GLU A 443 -13.52 3.30 -6.99
C GLU A 443 -12.46 3.49 -5.90
N ARG A 444 -11.87 2.39 -5.40
CA ARG A 444 -10.93 2.50 -4.28
C ARG A 444 -9.48 2.78 -4.69
N GLU A 445 -9.11 2.50 -5.94
CA GLU A 445 -7.75 2.70 -6.50
C GLU A 445 -6.62 1.94 -5.78
N PHE A 446 -6.88 0.69 -5.38
CA PHE A 446 -5.86 -0.22 -4.84
C PHE A 446 -5.33 -1.24 -5.86
N ASP A 447 -6.08 -1.55 -6.94
CA ASP A 447 -5.66 -2.49 -7.99
C ASP A 447 -5.05 -1.75 -9.19
N ASN A 448 -3.72 -1.61 -9.22
CA ASN A 448 -3.02 -1.00 -10.35
C ASN A 448 -2.96 -1.99 -11.53
N VAL A 449 -3.77 -1.74 -12.56
CA VAL A 449 -3.89 -2.60 -13.74
C VAL A 449 -3.05 -2.13 -14.93
N ALA A 450 -2.09 -1.21 -14.72
CA ALA A 450 -1.27 -0.65 -15.80
C ALA A 450 -0.52 -1.73 -16.61
N GLY A 451 0.01 -2.75 -15.94
CA GLY A 451 0.69 -3.88 -16.58
C GLY A 451 -0.25 -4.82 -17.34
N LYS A 452 -1.54 -4.87 -16.96
CA LYS A 452 -2.57 -5.69 -17.62
C LYS A 452 -3.13 -5.01 -18.88
N HIS A 453 -3.06 -3.67 -18.96
CA HIS A 453 -3.59 -2.88 -20.08
C HIS A 453 -2.56 -1.92 -20.69
N PRO A 454 -1.43 -2.43 -21.22
CA PRO A 454 -0.31 -1.59 -21.67
C PRO A 454 -0.68 -0.57 -22.75
N GLU A 455 -1.61 -0.92 -23.65
CA GLU A 455 -2.07 0.00 -24.71
C GLU A 455 -2.87 1.19 -24.15
N ILE A 456 -3.73 0.96 -23.16
CA ILE A 456 -4.49 2.01 -22.50
C ILE A 456 -3.54 2.89 -21.70
N THR A 457 -2.62 2.28 -20.94
CA THR A 457 -1.58 2.96 -20.16
C THR A 457 -0.76 3.89 -21.05
N LYS A 458 -0.20 3.37 -22.16
CA LYS A 458 0.62 4.16 -23.08
C LYS A 458 -0.16 5.32 -23.71
N ARG A 459 -1.40 5.06 -24.16
CA ARG A 459 -2.27 6.08 -24.77
C ARG A 459 -2.59 7.20 -23.79
N LEU A 460 -2.97 6.87 -22.55
CA LEU A 460 -3.35 7.86 -21.54
C LEU A 460 -2.13 8.61 -20.99
N SER A 461 -1.00 7.94 -20.73
CA SER A 461 0.25 8.62 -20.35
C SER A 461 0.70 9.62 -21.40
N LYS A 462 0.69 9.24 -22.70
CA LYS A 462 1.05 10.15 -23.79
C LYS A 462 0.14 11.39 -23.82
N ARG A 463 -1.17 11.20 -23.65
CA ARG A 463 -2.13 12.31 -23.64
C ARG A 463 -1.96 13.23 -22.43
N LEU A 464 -1.71 12.65 -21.25
CA LEU A 464 -1.50 13.40 -20.01
C LEU A 464 -0.23 14.24 -20.06
N LEU A 465 0.89 13.66 -20.52
CA LEU A 465 2.16 14.38 -20.65
C LEU A 465 2.07 15.48 -21.73
N ALA A 466 1.43 15.21 -22.87
CA ALA A 466 1.20 16.24 -23.90
C ALA A 466 0.31 17.38 -23.39
N TRP A 467 -0.74 17.08 -22.61
CA TRP A 467 -1.53 18.12 -21.94
C TRP A 467 -0.67 18.95 -20.99
N ARG A 468 0.16 18.30 -20.17
CA ARG A 468 1.07 18.97 -19.23
C ARG A 468 2.05 19.91 -19.93
N GLU A 469 2.59 19.50 -21.08
CA GLU A 469 3.49 20.31 -21.91
C GLU A 469 2.79 21.53 -22.53
N SER A 470 1.48 21.44 -22.81
CA SER A 470 0.70 22.56 -23.35
C SER A 470 0.42 23.68 -22.34
N LEU A 471 0.66 23.45 -21.05
CA LEU A 471 0.40 24.41 -19.99
C LEU A 471 1.50 25.50 -19.95
N PRO A 472 1.18 26.73 -19.48
CA PRO A 472 2.15 27.82 -19.43
C PRO A 472 3.44 27.45 -18.68
N ALA A 473 4.61 27.82 -19.22
CA ALA A 473 5.92 27.56 -18.61
C ALA A 473 6.22 28.53 -17.45
N ILE A 474 7.13 28.13 -16.55
CA ILE A 474 7.63 28.97 -15.46
C ILE A 474 8.74 29.87 -16.02
N SER A 475 8.57 31.19 -15.98
CA SER A 475 9.65 32.12 -16.32
C SER A 475 10.65 32.24 -15.15
N GLY A 476 11.91 31.81 -15.34
CA GLY A 476 13.05 32.38 -14.60
C GLY A 476 13.70 31.61 -13.43
N THR A 477 13.74 30.28 -13.37
CA THR A 477 14.54 29.58 -12.33
C THR A 477 15.36 28.36 -12.79
N GLU A 478 16.53 28.25 -12.17
CA GLU A 478 17.66 27.34 -12.33
C GLU A 478 17.27 25.84 -12.34
N ARG A 479 17.97 25.06 -13.17
CA ARG A 479 17.69 23.64 -13.41
C ARG A 479 18.37 22.75 -12.37
N THR A 480 17.60 21.94 -11.65
CA THR A 480 18.05 20.61 -11.22
C THR A 480 17.96 19.68 -12.41
N THR A 481 19.10 19.28 -12.98
CA THR A 481 19.14 18.24 -14.01
C THR A 481 19.52 16.92 -13.36
N SER A 482 18.60 15.95 -13.32
CA SER A 482 18.89 14.57 -12.93
C SER A 482 19.28 13.77 -14.17
N SER A 483 20.59 13.57 -14.35
CA SER A 483 21.13 12.52 -15.23
C SER A 483 22.25 11.81 -14.48
N GLY A 484 21.99 10.58 -14.02
CA GLY A 484 22.95 9.74 -13.29
C GLY A 484 22.70 9.66 -11.77
N PRO A 485 23.52 8.87 -11.03
CA PRO A 485 23.27 8.48 -9.64
C PRO A 485 23.50 9.59 -8.59
N TRP A 486 23.73 10.83 -9.05
CA TRP A 486 24.06 11.97 -8.20
C TRP A 486 22.98 13.04 -8.35
N LYS A 487 22.41 13.44 -7.23
CA LYS A 487 21.56 14.62 -7.13
C LYS A 487 22.45 15.85 -7.09
N LYS A 488 22.42 16.64 -8.15
CA LYS A 488 23.28 17.83 -8.32
C LYS A 488 22.56 19.09 -7.87
N PHE A 489 23.17 19.82 -6.95
CA PHE A 489 22.79 21.16 -6.52
C PHE A 489 23.79 22.13 -7.15
N VAL A 490 23.40 22.80 -8.23
CA VAL A 490 24.18 23.87 -8.83
C VAL A 490 23.96 25.14 -8.00
N LEU A 491 25.03 25.77 -7.54
CA LEU A 491 25.00 26.89 -6.60
C LEU A 491 25.58 28.14 -7.26
N THR A 492 24.93 29.27 -7.07
CA THR A 492 25.45 30.58 -7.46
C THR A 492 26.25 31.24 -6.34
N PRO A 493 27.14 32.19 -6.67
CA PRO A 493 27.82 33.00 -5.66
C PRO A 493 26.80 33.69 -4.76
N LYS A 494 26.95 33.53 -3.43
CA LYS A 494 26.00 33.96 -2.38
C LYS A 494 24.76 33.07 -2.16
N SER A 495 24.72 31.85 -2.71
CA SER A 495 23.67 30.88 -2.37
C SER A 495 23.54 30.68 -0.85
N ARG A 496 22.31 30.70 -0.33
CA ARG A 496 21.95 30.47 1.07
C ARG A 496 20.76 29.52 1.14
N LEU A 497 21.04 28.22 1.24
CA LEU A 497 20.02 27.19 1.29
C LEU A 497 19.75 26.82 2.75
N LYS A 498 18.55 27.10 3.27
CA LYS A 498 18.20 26.81 4.66
C LYS A 498 17.28 25.59 4.77
N GLY A 499 17.42 24.82 5.84
CA GLY A 499 16.52 23.71 6.18
C GLY A 499 16.38 22.69 5.05
N ALA A 500 15.15 22.43 4.59
CA ALA A 500 14.88 21.44 3.53
C ALA A 500 15.43 21.83 2.13
N GLY A 501 15.87 23.07 1.94
CA GLY A 501 16.50 23.52 0.69
C GLY A 501 17.99 23.17 0.60
N ALA A 502 18.65 22.88 1.74
CA ALA A 502 20.04 22.44 1.73
C ALA A 502 20.14 20.96 1.28
N PRO A 503 21.25 20.57 0.64
CA PRO A 503 21.52 19.17 0.31
C PRO A 503 21.33 18.23 1.51
N LYS A 504 20.65 17.09 1.34
CA LYS A 504 20.49 16.09 2.40
C LYS A 504 21.76 15.29 2.55
N VAL A 505 22.49 15.50 3.63
CA VAL A 505 23.88 15.00 3.74
C VAL A 505 24.02 13.91 4.80
N ALA A 506 22.99 13.70 5.62
CA ALA A 506 23.01 12.66 6.65
C ALA A 506 23.03 11.27 5.99
N GLY A 507 24.00 10.45 6.39
CA GLY A 507 24.15 9.09 5.89
C GLY A 507 24.35 8.99 4.37
N ASN A 508 24.76 10.08 3.70
CA ASN A 508 24.92 10.16 2.25
C ASN A 508 26.39 10.43 1.87
N ARG A 509 26.77 10.04 0.64
CA ARG A 509 28.05 10.47 0.07
C ARG A 509 27.92 11.91 -0.41
N VAL A 510 28.86 12.74 0.01
CA VAL A 510 28.87 14.17 -0.30
C VAL A 510 30.07 14.48 -1.16
N ARG A 511 29.82 15.17 -2.28
CA ARG A 511 30.88 15.81 -3.08
C ARG A 511 30.59 17.28 -3.20
N VAL A 512 31.60 18.10 -2.95
CA VAL A 512 31.55 19.55 -3.10
C VAL A 512 32.58 19.92 -4.16
N ALA A 513 32.15 20.58 -5.22
CA ALA A 513 33.07 21.08 -6.24
C ALA A 513 32.86 22.58 -6.46
N ALA A 514 33.94 23.32 -6.64
CA ALA A 514 33.86 24.74 -6.94
C ALA A 514 34.99 25.16 -7.86
N GLU A 515 34.70 26.11 -8.74
CA GLU A 515 35.71 26.76 -9.59
C GLU A 515 35.91 28.19 -9.11
N VAL A 516 37.14 28.51 -8.69
CA VAL A 516 37.49 29.77 -8.06
C VAL A 516 38.68 30.44 -8.75
N SER A 517 38.73 31.77 -8.70
CA SER A 517 39.96 32.53 -8.97
C SER A 517 40.44 33.17 -7.68
N ALA A 518 41.62 32.75 -7.25
CA ALA A 518 42.16 33.11 -5.94
C ALA A 518 42.90 34.45 -6.02
N ASN A 519 42.22 35.54 -5.66
CA ASN A 519 42.88 36.81 -5.29
C ASN A 519 42.95 36.99 -3.77
N GLY A 520 42.63 35.94 -2.98
CA GLY A 520 42.59 35.97 -1.52
C GLY A 520 43.19 34.70 -0.91
N LYS A 521 43.95 34.85 0.18
CA LYS A 521 44.66 33.76 0.86
C LYS A 521 43.79 32.98 1.87
N ASN A 522 42.58 33.46 2.19
CA ASN A 522 41.70 32.86 3.20
C ASN A 522 40.22 32.98 2.81
N GLY A 523 39.41 31.98 3.17
CA GLY A 523 37.95 32.08 3.22
C GLY A 523 37.20 30.81 2.83
N VAL A 524 35.92 30.73 3.23
CA VAL A 524 35.01 29.62 2.91
C VAL A 524 34.47 29.71 1.49
N ILE A 525 34.52 28.62 0.74
CA ILE A 525 33.92 28.55 -0.60
C ILE A 525 32.51 28.00 -0.50
N VAL A 526 32.34 26.84 0.15
CA VAL A 526 31.04 26.23 0.44
C VAL A 526 31.08 25.61 1.83
N ALA A 527 30.11 25.88 2.68
CA ALA A 527 29.93 25.19 3.96
C ALA A 527 28.48 24.76 4.12
N GLN A 528 28.26 23.63 4.77
CA GLN A 528 26.95 23.23 5.26
C GLN A 528 27.07 22.62 6.64
N GLY A 529 26.30 23.15 7.58
CA GLY A 529 26.27 22.68 8.96
C GLY A 529 27.06 23.54 9.92
N GLY A 530 27.39 22.99 11.09
CA GLY A 530 28.10 23.73 12.13
C GLY A 530 28.94 22.87 13.05
N GLN A 531 29.25 23.37 14.25
CA GLN A 531 30.25 22.79 15.15
C GLN A 531 29.97 21.33 15.55
N ALA A 532 28.70 20.90 15.53
CA ALA A 532 28.31 19.54 15.87
C ALA A 532 28.41 18.55 14.68
N VAL A 533 27.87 18.95 13.52
CA VAL A 533 27.79 18.12 12.31
C VAL A 533 27.81 19.03 11.09
N GLY A 534 28.61 18.72 10.07
CA GLY A 534 28.71 19.52 8.83
C GLY A 534 29.94 19.22 7.99
N TYR A 535 30.08 19.89 6.85
CA TYR A 535 31.30 19.92 6.05
C TYR A 535 31.60 21.33 5.50
N SER A 536 32.86 21.62 5.20
CA SER A 536 33.22 22.84 4.45
C SER A 536 34.38 22.61 3.47
N LEU A 537 34.29 23.23 2.31
CA LEU A 537 35.39 23.41 1.36
C LEU A 537 35.86 24.86 1.45
N ASN A 538 37.11 25.08 1.86
CA ASN A 538 37.64 26.41 2.16
C ASN A 538 39.13 26.55 1.76
N ILE A 539 39.66 27.75 1.87
CA ILE A 539 41.08 28.07 1.65
C ILE A 539 41.65 28.67 2.93
N ALA A 540 42.78 28.14 3.40
CA ALA A 540 43.47 28.61 4.59
C ALA A 540 44.98 28.77 4.35
N GLY A 541 45.47 30.00 4.37
CA GLY A 541 46.86 30.34 4.09
C GLY A 541 47.28 30.05 2.64
N GLY A 542 46.36 30.27 1.68
CA GLY A 542 46.54 30.03 0.26
C GLY A 542 46.34 28.58 -0.17
N LYS A 543 46.16 27.65 0.77
CA LYS A 543 46.03 26.20 0.53
C LYS A 543 44.57 25.74 0.67
N PRO A 544 44.08 24.84 -0.19
CA PRO A 544 42.72 24.31 -0.08
C PRO A 544 42.60 23.35 1.10
N VAL A 545 41.44 23.37 1.75
CA VAL A 545 41.09 22.56 2.92
C VAL A 545 39.68 21.99 2.76
N PHE A 546 39.49 20.73 3.12
CA PHE A 546 38.17 20.11 3.27
C PHE A 546 38.00 19.62 4.70
N ASP A 547 37.00 20.19 5.38
CA ASP A 547 36.68 19.96 6.79
C ASP A 547 35.37 19.19 6.92
N VAL A 548 35.29 18.29 7.90
CA VAL A 548 34.10 17.50 8.25
C VAL A 548 33.94 17.49 9.78
N ARG A 549 32.74 17.79 10.27
CA ARG A 549 32.35 17.69 11.69
C ARG A 549 31.49 16.46 11.92
N PHE A 550 31.88 15.61 12.87
CA PHE A 550 31.12 14.41 13.28
C PHE A 550 30.97 14.41 14.80
N ARG A 551 29.74 14.62 15.32
CA ARG A 551 29.43 14.66 16.76
C ARG A 551 30.41 15.52 17.57
N ASN A 552 30.62 16.76 17.12
CA ASN A 552 31.52 17.78 17.68
C ASN A 552 33.02 17.62 17.36
N GLU A 553 33.45 16.47 16.83
CA GLU A 553 34.84 16.25 16.43
C GLU A 553 35.12 16.81 15.03
N LEU A 554 36.28 17.45 14.83
CA LEU A 554 36.72 18.03 13.55
C LEU A 554 37.76 17.15 12.86
N PHE A 555 37.48 16.78 11.63
CA PHE A 555 38.41 16.11 10.73
C PHE A 555 38.75 17.03 9.56
N SER A 556 40.03 17.27 9.33
CA SER A 556 40.50 18.23 8.31
C SER A 556 41.56 17.59 7.41
N ILE A 557 41.41 17.75 6.09
CA ILE A 557 42.44 17.43 5.11
C ILE A 557 42.87 18.68 4.36
N LYS A 558 44.18 18.91 4.24
CA LYS A 558 44.77 20.13 3.70
C LYS A 558 45.75 19.84 2.57
N GLY A 559 45.61 20.54 1.46
CA GLY A 559 46.55 20.45 0.34
C GLY A 559 47.94 20.98 0.71
N LYS A 560 49.01 20.39 0.14
CA LYS A 560 50.40 20.78 0.44
C LYS A 560 50.78 22.13 -0.18
N ASN A 561 50.29 22.41 -1.38
CA ASN A 561 50.65 23.57 -2.19
C ASN A 561 49.56 24.65 -2.14
N SER A 562 49.97 25.90 -2.36
CA SER A 562 49.03 27.00 -2.59
C SER A 562 48.31 26.82 -3.92
N LEU A 563 47.13 27.46 -4.06
CA LEU A 563 46.40 27.45 -5.32
C LEU A 563 47.21 28.12 -6.44
N PRO A 564 47.19 27.55 -7.67
CA PRO A 564 47.80 28.18 -8.83
C PRO A 564 47.10 29.50 -9.19
N GLU A 565 47.83 30.42 -9.83
CA GLU A 565 47.25 31.67 -10.34
C GLU A 565 46.20 31.39 -11.44
N GLY A 566 45.15 32.21 -11.48
CA GLY A 566 44.05 32.05 -12.43
C GLY A 566 42.86 31.23 -11.90
N ARG A 567 42.10 30.63 -12.81
CA ARG A 567 40.87 29.87 -12.50
C ARG A 567 41.22 28.41 -12.22
N VAL A 568 40.81 27.90 -11.06
CA VAL A 568 41.12 26.52 -10.61
C VAL A 568 39.89 25.83 -10.03
N LYS A 569 39.74 24.54 -10.36
CA LYS A 569 38.69 23.68 -9.81
C LYS A 569 39.17 22.95 -8.56
N LEU A 570 38.37 23.01 -7.51
CA LEU A 570 38.56 22.34 -6.23
C LEU A 570 37.43 21.34 -6.01
N THR A 571 37.75 20.15 -5.50
CA THR A 571 36.76 19.13 -5.15
C THR A 571 37.08 18.52 -3.80
N GLY A 572 36.14 18.55 -2.86
CA GLY A 572 36.17 17.78 -1.61
C GLY A 572 35.12 16.66 -1.66
N GLU A 573 35.48 15.46 -1.23
CA GLU A 573 34.55 14.33 -1.13
C GLU A 573 34.59 13.67 0.24
N LEU A 574 33.41 13.33 0.78
CA LEU A 574 33.20 12.49 1.96
C LEU A 574 32.42 11.23 1.56
N MET A 575 33.02 10.07 1.80
CA MET A 575 32.45 8.75 1.56
C MET A 575 31.63 8.26 2.77
N MET A 576 30.78 7.26 2.56
CA MET A 576 29.96 6.61 3.61
C MET A 576 30.80 6.00 4.73
N ASP A 577 31.94 5.40 4.38
CA ASP A 577 32.90 4.79 5.32
C ASP A 577 33.80 5.83 6.03
N GLY A 578 33.50 7.11 5.85
CA GLY A 578 34.24 8.23 6.42
C GLY A 578 35.49 8.63 5.64
N LYS A 579 35.86 7.97 4.53
CA LYS A 579 37.02 8.41 3.72
C LYS A 579 36.79 9.81 3.16
N MET A 580 37.82 10.65 3.28
CA MET A 580 37.84 12.03 2.80
C MET A 580 38.91 12.21 1.73
N THR A 581 38.59 12.91 0.65
CA THR A 581 39.57 13.29 -0.39
C THR A 581 39.41 14.76 -0.79
N LEU A 582 40.53 15.38 -1.14
CA LEU A 582 40.58 16.75 -1.63
C LEU A 582 41.44 16.78 -2.90
N SER A 583 40.91 17.35 -3.97
CA SER A 583 41.56 17.45 -5.28
C SER A 583 41.63 18.89 -5.78
N VAL A 584 42.72 19.22 -6.47
CA VAL A 584 42.98 20.52 -7.10
C VAL A 584 43.29 20.28 -8.57
N ALA A 585 42.55 20.94 -9.47
CA ALA A 585 42.64 20.74 -10.91
C ALA A 585 42.56 19.25 -11.33
N GLY A 586 41.73 18.47 -10.62
CA GLY A 586 41.53 17.04 -10.87
C GLY A 586 42.60 16.11 -10.30
N LYS A 587 43.70 16.62 -9.71
CA LYS A 587 44.72 15.80 -9.04
C LYS A 587 44.48 15.78 -7.53
N GLN A 588 44.57 14.61 -6.90
CA GLN A 588 44.39 14.46 -5.46
C GLN A 588 45.49 15.20 -4.69
N ALA A 589 45.11 16.20 -3.90
CA ALA A 589 46.00 17.04 -3.12
C ALA A 589 46.13 16.60 -1.65
N ALA A 590 45.09 15.94 -1.10
CA ALA A 590 45.10 15.34 0.23
C ALA A 590 44.06 14.22 0.36
N LYS A 591 44.26 13.32 1.33
CA LYS A 591 43.31 12.27 1.74
C LYS A 591 43.35 12.07 3.25
N GLY A 592 42.25 11.59 3.82
CA GLY A 592 42.10 11.34 5.26
C GLY A 592 40.86 10.51 5.54
N LYS A 593 40.48 10.37 6.81
CA LYS A 593 39.31 9.59 7.21
C LYS A 593 38.66 10.21 8.45
N ALA A 594 37.36 10.51 8.37
CA ALA A 594 36.48 10.79 9.49
C ALA A 594 35.87 9.49 10.03
N THR A 595 35.10 9.56 11.11
CA THR A 595 34.47 8.39 11.74
C THR A 595 33.53 7.63 10.79
N ALA A 596 32.66 8.34 10.06
CA ALA A 596 31.74 7.82 9.05
C ALA A 596 31.20 9.00 8.21
N ALA A 597 30.22 8.75 7.34
CA ALA A 597 29.35 9.83 6.82
C ALA A 597 28.65 10.60 7.96
N LEU A 598 28.13 11.79 7.66
CA LEU A 598 27.49 12.65 8.65
C LEU A 598 26.29 11.91 9.31
N PRO A 599 26.21 11.85 10.65
CA PRO A 599 25.30 10.94 11.35
C PRO A 599 23.86 11.47 11.45
N SER A 600 23.67 12.76 11.15
CA SER A 600 22.38 13.44 11.18
C SER A 600 22.44 14.64 10.24
N GLU A 601 21.27 15.20 9.90
CA GLU A 601 21.25 16.43 9.10
C GLU A 601 21.82 17.57 9.94
N PRO A 602 22.70 18.41 9.37
CA PRO A 602 23.16 19.60 10.05
C PRO A 602 22.01 20.57 10.35
N VAL A 603 22.09 21.25 11.50
CA VAL A 603 21.11 22.26 11.92
C VAL A 603 21.19 23.48 10.99
N ASP A 604 22.41 23.89 10.66
CA ASP A 604 22.68 25.00 9.77
C ASP A 604 22.61 24.57 8.29
N GLY A 605 22.12 25.49 7.47
CA GLY A 605 21.96 25.29 6.04
C GLY A 605 23.28 25.32 5.27
N LEU A 606 23.19 25.35 3.94
CA LEU A 606 24.34 25.51 3.05
C LEU A 606 24.56 26.99 2.71
N GLU A 607 25.81 27.42 2.79
CA GLU A 607 26.27 28.77 2.46
C GLU A 607 27.44 28.73 1.47
N VAL A 608 27.45 29.68 0.54
CA VAL A 608 28.55 29.87 -0.43
C VAL A 608 29.23 31.22 -0.18
N GLY A 609 30.56 31.18 -0.03
CA GLY A 609 31.43 32.34 0.17
C GLY A 609 31.72 32.74 1.63
N LEU A 610 31.03 32.12 2.60
CA LEU A 610 31.20 32.33 4.04
C LEU A 610 30.54 31.19 4.84
N ASP A 611 30.68 31.21 6.15
CA ASP A 611 30.04 30.31 7.13
C ASP A 611 29.72 31.14 8.39
N ASP A 612 28.50 31.72 8.48
CA ASP A 612 28.16 32.74 9.51
C ASP A 612 27.29 32.26 10.67
N LYS A 613 26.79 31.02 10.63
CA LYS A 613 25.82 30.51 11.63
C LYS A 613 26.44 29.59 12.68
N GLY A 614 27.51 28.90 12.32
CA GLY A 614 28.30 28.08 13.22
C GLY A 614 29.45 27.45 12.45
N ASN A 615 30.68 27.84 12.75
CA ASN A 615 31.82 27.41 11.92
C ASN A 615 31.96 25.88 11.90
N VAL A 616 31.89 25.29 10.71
CA VAL A 616 32.19 23.87 10.52
C VAL A 616 33.69 23.64 10.69
N GLY A 617 34.51 24.42 9.97
CA GLY A 617 35.96 24.26 9.99
C GLY A 617 36.65 24.87 11.21
N GLY A 618 37.96 24.67 11.32
CA GLY A 618 38.79 25.15 12.44
C GLY A 618 39.12 26.66 12.42
N TYR A 619 38.51 27.44 11.53
CA TYR A 619 38.75 28.89 11.39
C TYR A 619 37.90 29.71 12.38
N LYS A 620 38.37 30.90 12.76
CA LYS A 620 37.71 31.84 13.69
C LYS A 620 37.46 33.20 13.02
N GLY A 621 36.39 33.90 13.40
CA GLY A 621 36.07 35.25 12.93
C GLY A 621 35.50 35.31 11.51
N ASN A 622 35.62 36.48 10.85
CA ASN A 622 35.00 36.77 9.55
C ASN A 622 35.78 36.09 8.39
N PHE A 623 35.67 34.77 8.26
CA PHE A 623 36.40 33.92 7.29
C PHE A 623 35.73 33.90 5.90
N VAL A 624 35.42 35.10 5.38
CA VAL A 624 34.74 35.30 4.08
C VAL A 624 35.74 35.14 2.93
N PHE A 625 35.37 34.39 1.90
CA PHE A 625 36.20 34.28 0.70
C PHE A 625 36.09 35.54 -0.16
N ARG A 626 37.20 36.27 -0.26
CA ARG A 626 37.30 37.53 -1.03
C ARG A 626 37.67 37.33 -2.51
N GLY A 627 37.94 36.09 -2.93
CA GLY A 627 38.15 35.75 -4.34
C GLY A 627 36.84 35.63 -5.10
N LYS A 628 36.93 35.34 -6.41
CA LYS A 628 35.74 35.11 -7.25
C LYS A 628 35.40 33.63 -7.28
N ILE A 629 34.17 33.27 -6.89
CA ILE A 629 33.59 31.94 -7.10
C ILE A 629 32.87 31.99 -8.44
N HIS A 630 33.36 31.27 -9.45
CA HIS A 630 32.74 31.23 -10.79
C HIS A 630 31.61 30.22 -10.84
N SER A 631 31.79 29.08 -10.15
CA SER A 631 30.75 28.08 -9.95
C SER A 631 30.97 27.35 -8.64
N ALA A 632 29.88 26.90 -8.03
CA ALA A 632 29.92 25.98 -6.91
C ALA A 632 28.81 24.95 -7.11
N MET A 633 29.05 23.73 -6.66
CA MET A 633 28.05 22.68 -6.68
C MET A 633 28.25 21.72 -5.53
N VAL A 634 27.14 21.16 -5.08
CA VAL A 634 27.13 20.01 -4.18
C VAL A 634 26.42 18.87 -4.88
N GLU A 635 27.05 17.70 -4.89
CA GLU A 635 26.45 16.47 -5.37
C GLU A 635 26.19 15.57 -4.17
N ILE A 636 24.96 15.12 -4.03
CA ILE A 636 24.54 14.14 -3.04
C ILE A 636 24.19 12.87 -3.77
N GLN A 637 24.83 11.78 -3.38
CA GLN A 637 24.35 10.45 -3.72
C GLN A 637 23.53 9.98 -2.52
N GLU A 638 22.21 10.05 -2.65
CA GLU A 638 21.25 9.61 -1.62
C GLU A 638 21.43 8.11 -1.36
N ALA A 639 21.19 7.68 -0.13
CA ALA A 639 20.94 6.29 0.23
C ALA A 639 19.59 5.82 -0.35
N GLY A 640 19.48 5.83 -1.69
CA GLY A 640 18.45 5.16 -2.49
C GLY A 640 19.05 4.04 -3.36
N SER A 641 20.34 3.76 -3.18
CA SER A 641 20.95 2.48 -3.52
C SER A 641 21.96 2.12 -2.41
N THR A 642 21.46 1.94 -1.19
CA THR A 642 21.77 0.63 -0.63
C THR A 642 20.82 -0.30 -1.41
N THR A 643 21.27 -1.18 -2.29
CA THR A 643 22.02 -2.35 -1.80
C THR A 643 21.97 -2.35 -0.28
N ILE A 644 20.80 -2.69 0.29
CA ILE A 644 20.72 -3.86 1.17
C ILE A 644 22.00 -4.64 0.89
N GLY A 645 23.02 -4.54 1.75
CA GLY A 645 24.35 -4.98 1.31
C GLY A 645 24.22 -6.40 0.78
N GLY A 646 24.40 -6.62 -0.53
CA GLY A 646 23.88 -7.83 -1.18
C GLY A 646 22.91 -7.54 -2.34
N ARG A 647 22.47 -8.61 -3.01
CA ARG A 647 21.48 -8.52 -4.10
C ARG A 647 20.08 -8.47 -3.50
N VAL A 648 19.16 -7.78 -4.16
CA VAL A 648 17.75 -7.72 -3.76
C VAL A 648 16.86 -7.99 -4.95
N SER A 649 15.68 -8.53 -4.69
CA SER A 649 14.63 -8.63 -5.69
C SER A 649 14.01 -7.24 -5.97
N ARG A 650 13.29 -7.14 -7.08
CA ARG A 650 12.59 -5.90 -7.48
C ARG A 650 11.52 -5.45 -6.47
N TRP A 651 10.88 -6.39 -5.77
CA TRP A 651 9.79 -6.10 -4.83
C TRP A 651 10.24 -5.53 -3.49
N ALA A 652 11.49 -5.77 -3.10
CA ALA A 652 12.05 -5.23 -1.86
C ALA A 652 11.99 -3.69 -1.79
N GLY A 653 12.06 -3.00 -2.95
CA GLY A 653 11.96 -1.54 -3.03
C GLY A 653 10.53 -1.00 -2.87
N ASP A 654 9.52 -1.83 -3.15
CA ASP A 654 8.10 -1.44 -3.18
C ASP A 654 7.37 -1.78 -1.87
N MET A 655 8.00 -2.55 -0.98
CA MET A 655 7.43 -3.01 0.29
C MET A 655 7.36 -1.89 1.36
N ASP A 656 6.20 -1.73 1.99
CA ASP A 656 6.06 -0.85 3.17
C ASP A 656 6.61 -1.54 4.43
N MET A 657 7.82 -1.15 4.84
CA MET A 657 8.46 -1.67 6.07
C MET A 657 7.67 -1.39 7.36
N ARG A 658 6.67 -0.50 7.36
CA ARG A 658 5.84 -0.24 8.54
C ARG A 658 4.60 -1.12 8.62
N ASN A 659 4.20 -1.72 7.50
CA ASN A 659 3.05 -2.61 7.41
C ASN A 659 3.28 -3.69 6.33
N PRO A 660 4.37 -4.48 6.42
CA PRO A 660 4.63 -5.52 5.44
C PRO A 660 3.61 -6.65 5.61
N TRP A 661 3.27 -7.32 4.50
CA TRP A 661 2.26 -8.37 4.46
C TRP A 661 0.91 -7.95 5.07
N PRO A 662 0.23 -6.94 4.49
CA PRO A 662 -1.04 -6.41 5.00
C PRO A 662 -2.23 -7.37 4.81
N GLU A 663 -2.07 -8.46 4.08
CA GLU A 663 -3.12 -9.43 3.78
C GLU A 663 -3.46 -10.31 5.00
N TYR A 664 -4.71 -10.77 5.08
CA TYR A 664 -5.14 -11.66 6.15
C TYR A 664 -4.39 -13.02 6.07
N PRO A 665 -3.71 -13.49 7.14
CA PRO A 665 -2.77 -14.61 7.03
C PRO A 665 -3.38 -16.02 6.89
N ARG A 666 -4.67 -16.22 7.18
CA ARG A 666 -5.31 -17.55 7.27
C ARG A 666 -6.44 -17.79 6.24
N PRO A 667 -6.16 -18.03 4.96
CA PRO A 667 -7.18 -18.23 3.92
C PRO A 667 -8.19 -19.35 4.20
N GLN A 668 -7.81 -20.38 4.97
CA GLN A 668 -8.66 -21.52 5.34
C GLN A 668 -9.63 -21.25 6.49
N MET A 669 -9.48 -20.13 7.21
CA MET A 669 -10.36 -19.75 8.33
C MET A 669 -10.36 -18.23 8.49
N VAL A 670 -11.15 -17.57 7.65
CA VAL A 670 -11.19 -16.11 7.50
C VAL A 670 -12.20 -15.47 8.44
N ARG A 671 -11.72 -14.44 9.15
CA ARG A 671 -12.53 -13.53 9.95
C ARG A 671 -12.34 -12.09 9.49
N PRO A 672 -13.41 -11.29 9.41
CA PRO A 672 -13.32 -9.91 8.93
C PRO A 672 -12.70 -8.96 9.96
N ARG A 673 -12.81 -9.26 11.27
CA ARG A 673 -12.23 -8.45 12.34
C ARG A 673 -10.89 -9.03 12.76
N TRP A 674 -9.82 -8.31 12.49
CA TRP A 674 -8.46 -8.65 12.89
C TRP A 674 -7.59 -7.39 12.83
N GLN A 675 -6.37 -7.48 13.37
CA GLN A 675 -5.39 -6.39 13.31
C GLN A 675 -4.00 -6.94 13.05
N ASN A 676 -3.34 -6.41 12.03
CA ASN A 676 -1.96 -6.75 11.72
C ASN A 676 -0.98 -6.11 12.72
N LEU A 677 -0.03 -6.88 13.23
CA LEU A 677 1.03 -6.43 14.13
C LEU A 677 2.43 -6.44 13.48
N ASN A 678 2.53 -6.62 12.16
CA ASN A 678 3.77 -6.48 11.42
C ASN A 678 4.29 -5.03 11.40
N GLY A 679 5.55 -4.86 10.98
CA GLY A 679 6.23 -3.57 10.86
C GLY A 679 7.40 -3.45 11.83
N LEU A 680 7.74 -2.21 12.21
CA LEU A 680 8.88 -1.95 13.09
C LEU A 680 8.58 -2.29 14.55
N TRP A 681 9.42 -3.12 15.15
CA TRP A 681 9.40 -3.46 16.57
C TRP A 681 10.70 -3.01 17.22
N ASN A 682 10.64 -2.70 18.52
CA ASN A 682 11.86 -2.54 19.31
C ASN A 682 12.52 -3.91 19.49
N PHE A 683 13.83 -3.93 19.41
CA PHE A 683 14.60 -5.16 19.34
C PHE A 683 15.87 -5.09 20.20
N ALA A 684 16.32 -6.26 20.66
CA ALA A 684 17.63 -6.47 21.23
C ALA A 684 18.07 -7.93 21.06
N VAL A 685 19.38 -8.13 20.94
CA VAL A 685 20.02 -9.43 21.11
C VAL A 685 20.66 -9.45 22.50
N ALA A 686 20.21 -10.35 23.35
CA ALA A 686 20.86 -10.68 24.61
C ALA A 686 21.80 -11.88 24.38
N GLY A 687 22.85 -12.00 25.21
CA GLY A 687 23.69 -13.21 25.23
C GLY A 687 22.92 -14.41 25.79
N THR A 688 23.59 -15.33 26.46
CA THR A 688 22.98 -16.54 27.07
C THR A 688 22.04 -16.25 28.25
N ASN A 689 21.88 -14.99 28.64
CA ASN A 689 20.98 -14.59 29.71
C ASN A 689 19.53 -14.55 29.22
N LYS A 690 18.71 -15.47 29.77
CA LYS A 690 17.27 -15.60 29.52
C LYS A 690 16.41 -14.45 30.06
N ASN A 691 16.99 -13.51 30.82
CA ASN A 691 16.29 -12.37 31.38
C ASN A 691 16.19 -11.22 30.37
N GLN A 692 15.13 -10.42 30.51
CA GLN A 692 14.92 -9.24 29.68
C GLN A 692 16.12 -8.27 29.81
N PRO A 693 16.73 -7.82 28.69
CA PRO A 693 17.82 -6.87 28.76
C PRO A 693 17.31 -5.50 29.23
N LYS A 694 18.16 -4.75 29.96
CA LYS A 694 17.83 -3.41 30.48
C LYS A 694 17.44 -2.40 29.39
N LYS A 695 17.88 -2.63 28.14
CA LYS A 695 17.61 -1.77 26.98
C LYS A 695 17.20 -2.61 25.78
N ILE A 696 16.02 -2.34 25.24
CA ILE A 696 15.49 -2.89 23.98
C ILE A 696 15.20 -1.69 23.07
N ALA A 697 16.15 -1.34 22.20
CA ALA A 697 16.15 -0.05 21.49
C ALA A 697 16.62 -0.13 20.04
N GLU A 698 17.16 -1.26 19.58
CA GLU A 698 17.33 -1.49 18.14
C GLU A 698 15.94 -1.61 17.49
N LEU A 699 15.88 -1.55 16.17
CA LEU A 699 14.63 -1.76 15.43
C LEU A 699 14.79 -2.97 14.52
N ILE A 700 13.73 -3.77 14.45
CA ILE A 700 13.61 -4.88 13.51
C ILE A 700 12.26 -4.80 12.79
N THR A 701 12.25 -5.10 11.50
CA THR A 701 11.03 -5.22 10.71
C THR A 701 10.48 -6.64 10.82
N VAL A 702 9.36 -6.80 11.53
CA VAL A 702 8.59 -8.05 11.56
C VAL A 702 7.68 -8.09 10.32
N PRO A 703 7.58 -9.21 9.59
CA PRO A 703 7.99 -10.55 10.00
C PRO A 703 9.24 -11.04 9.26
N PHE A 704 10.31 -10.25 9.19
CA PHE A 704 11.52 -10.70 8.49
C PHE A 704 12.54 -11.27 9.48
N PRO A 705 13.19 -12.42 9.16
CA PRO A 705 14.24 -13.03 9.98
C PRO A 705 15.36 -12.04 10.30
N ILE A 706 15.97 -12.13 11.48
CA ILE A 706 17.04 -11.21 11.90
C ILE A 706 18.24 -11.19 10.92
N GLU A 707 18.52 -12.31 10.25
CA GLU A 707 19.58 -12.44 9.26
C GLU A 707 19.27 -11.78 7.93
N SER A 708 17.99 -11.66 7.60
CA SER A 708 17.53 -11.10 6.34
C SER A 708 17.86 -9.61 6.29
N THR A 709 17.94 -9.05 5.08
CA THR A 709 18.17 -7.61 4.99
C THR A 709 16.88 -6.81 5.15
N LEU A 710 15.72 -7.36 4.80
CA LEU A 710 14.44 -6.70 5.03
C LEU A 710 14.11 -6.50 6.52
N SER A 711 14.72 -7.28 7.42
CA SER A 711 14.64 -7.05 8.87
C SER A 711 15.27 -5.74 9.31
N GLY A 712 16.24 -5.21 8.54
CA GLY A 712 17.06 -4.07 8.91
C GLY A 712 18.18 -4.36 9.92
N VAL A 713 18.29 -5.60 10.44
CA VAL A 713 19.30 -5.98 11.44
C VAL A 713 20.48 -6.72 10.81
N LYS A 714 20.21 -7.72 9.97
CA LYS A 714 21.19 -8.51 9.22
C LYS A 714 22.30 -9.11 10.10
N ARG A 715 21.92 -9.91 11.10
CA ARG A 715 22.85 -10.51 12.08
C ARG A 715 22.61 -11.99 12.21
N ILE A 716 23.66 -12.79 11.98
CA ILE A 716 23.66 -14.24 12.27
C ILE A 716 23.65 -14.43 13.80
N VAL A 717 22.75 -15.28 14.28
CA VAL A 717 22.66 -15.67 15.69
C VAL A 717 22.78 -17.19 15.84
N GLY A 718 22.54 -17.71 17.04
CA GLY A 718 22.61 -19.14 17.35
C GLY A 718 22.45 -19.38 18.85
N SER A 719 22.87 -20.55 19.32
CA SER A 719 22.65 -21.04 20.69
C SER A 719 23.08 -20.06 21.81
N GLY A 720 24.04 -19.18 21.56
CA GLY A 720 24.51 -18.16 22.50
C GLY A 720 23.67 -16.87 22.62
N SER A 721 22.54 -16.76 21.90
CA SER A 721 21.79 -15.51 21.76
C SER A 721 20.29 -15.67 22.01
N TYR A 722 19.73 -14.87 22.93
CA TYR A 722 18.28 -14.68 23.06
C TYR A 722 17.85 -13.40 22.35
N LEU A 723 16.84 -13.50 21.48
CA LEU A 723 16.26 -12.36 20.77
C LEU A 723 15.09 -11.80 21.58
N TRP A 724 14.99 -10.49 21.69
CA TRP A 724 13.90 -9.82 22.41
C TRP A 724 13.21 -8.81 21.50
N TYR A 725 11.94 -9.06 21.22
CA TYR A 725 11.06 -8.21 20.42
C TYR A 725 10.07 -7.51 21.34
N ARG A 726 9.88 -6.21 21.18
CA ARG A 726 8.92 -5.41 21.95
C ARG A 726 8.09 -4.55 21.02
N ARG A 727 6.78 -4.59 21.18
CA ARG A 727 5.82 -3.74 20.46
C ARG A 727 4.72 -3.27 21.39
N ASN A 728 4.34 -2.01 21.24
CA ASN A 728 3.10 -1.52 21.82
C ASN A 728 1.98 -1.64 20.78
N PHE A 729 0.80 -2.02 21.24
CA PHE A 729 -0.39 -2.11 20.40
C PHE A 729 -1.62 -1.58 21.13
N GLU A 730 -2.65 -1.27 20.37
CA GLU A 730 -3.99 -1.00 20.87
C GLU A 730 -4.86 -2.16 20.41
N THR A 731 -5.77 -2.62 21.26
CA THR A 731 -6.67 -3.72 20.92
C THR A 731 -7.73 -3.25 19.92
N PRO A 732 -8.12 -4.07 18.93
CA PRO A 732 -9.27 -3.74 18.11
C PRO A 732 -10.52 -3.68 19.00
N ASN A 733 -11.52 -2.87 18.62
CA ASN A 733 -12.75 -2.71 19.41
C ASN A 733 -13.42 -4.09 19.60
N ARG A 734 -13.46 -4.56 20.86
CA ARG A 734 -14.01 -5.85 21.27
C ARG A 734 -15.24 -5.64 22.14
N LYS A 735 -16.23 -6.51 22.00
CA LYS A 735 -17.35 -6.55 22.95
C LYS A 735 -16.85 -7.15 24.27
N ALA A 736 -17.47 -6.80 25.39
CA ALA A 736 -17.05 -7.27 26.72
C ALA A 736 -16.98 -8.80 26.86
N ALA A 737 -17.84 -9.54 26.14
CA ALA A 737 -17.88 -11.00 26.14
C ALA A 737 -16.90 -11.68 25.16
N GLU A 738 -16.13 -10.91 24.38
CA GLU A 738 -15.19 -11.44 23.39
C GLU A 738 -13.80 -11.68 23.97
N ARG A 739 -13.19 -12.77 23.50
CA ARG A 739 -11.81 -13.15 23.78
C ARG A 739 -10.90 -12.57 22.70
N MET A 740 -9.64 -12.30 23.04
CA MET A 740 -8.63 -11.77 22.13
C MET A 740 -7.55 -12.82 21.90
N LEU A 741 -7.43 -13.30 20.67
CA LEU A 741 -6.35 -14.20 20.28
C LEU A 741 -5.20 -13.40 19.67
N LEU A 742 -3.98 -13.68 20.13
CA LEU A 742 -2.74 -13.26 19.50
C LEU A 742 -2.17 -14.43 18.72
N HIS A 743 -1.94 -14.22 17.43
CA HIS A 743 -1.47 -15.25 16.51
C HIS A 743 -0.08 -14.93 15.96
N PHE A 744 0.67 -15.99 15.71
CA PHE A 744 1.93 -15.99 14.99
C PHE A 744 1.84 -16.99 13.84
N GLY A 745 2.25 -16.57 12.64
CA GLY A 745 2.30 -17.48 11.49
C GLY A 745 3.40 -18.54 11.64
N ALA A 746 4.57 -18.13 12.16
CA ALA A 746 5.70 -18.97 12.53
C ALA A 746 6.77 -18.11 13.24
N VAL A 747 7.51 -18.73 14.16
CA VAL A 747 8.66 -18.12 14.84
C VAL A 747 9.75 -19.19 14.96
N ASP A 748 10.94 -18.93 14.42
CA ASP A 748 12.06 -19.88 14.50
C ASP A 748 12.95 -19.52 15.72
N TRP A 749 13.01 -20.30 16.81
CA TRP A 749 12.36 -21.59 17.01
C TRP A 749 11.59 -21.74 18.34
N GLU A 750 12.21 -21.39 19.47
CA GLU A 750 11.53 -21.35 20.78
C GLU A 750 11.05 -19.92 21.05
N ALA A 751 9.74 -19.72 21.21
CA ALA A 751 9.13 -18.43 21.49
C ALA A 751 8.46 -18.41 22.87
N VAL A 752 8.72 -17.37 23.67
CA VAL A 752 8.02 -17.09 24.93
C VAL A 752 7.37 -15.72 24.82
N VAL A 753 6.04 -15.66 25.02
CA VAL A 753 5.25 -14.46 24.79
C VAL A 753 4.74 -13.89 26.11
N PHE A 754 4.88 -12.58 26.26
CA PHE A 754 4.38 -11.81 27.40
C PHE A 754 3.51 -10.66 26.93
N VAL A 755 2.41 -10.43 27.62
CA VAL A 755 1.55 -9.26 27.42
C VAL A 755 1.45 -8.50 28.74
N ASN A 756 1.82 -7.22 28.72
CA ASN A 756 1.88 -6.36 29.91
C ASN A 756 2.65 -6.98 31.09
N GLY A 757 3.77 -7.65 30.80
CA GLY A 757 4.61 -8.33 31.79
C GLY A 757 4.11 -9.70 32.25
N LYS A 758 2.90 -10.13 31.86
CA LYS A 758 2.37 -11.47 32.16
C LYS A 758 2.74 -12.44 31.04
N LYS A 759 3.34 -13.58 31.38
CA LYS A 759 3.60 -14.68 30.42
C LYS A 759 2.25 -15.26 29.98
N VAL A 760 2.00 -15.26 28.67
CA VAL A 760 0.75 -15.80 28.08
C VAL A 760 0.93 -17.17 27.44
N GLY A 761 2.16 -17.55 27.07
CA GLY A 761 2.43 -18.88 26.51
C GLY A 761 3.86 -19.07 26.01
N GLU A 762 4.15 -20.30 25.63
CA GLU A 762 5.40 -20.73 24.98
C GLU A 762 5.08 -21.61 23.79
N HIS A 763 5.88 -21.48 22.72
CA HIS A 763 5.80 -22.30 21.52
C HIS A 763 7.20 -22.80 21.15
N MET A 764 7.28 -24.01 20.62
CA MET A 764 8.51 -24.60 20.10
C MET A 764 8.17 -25.30 18.79
N GLY A 765 8.66 -24.74 17.68
CA GLY A 765 8.31 -25.15 16.32
C GLY A 765 8.56 -24.00 15.34
N GLY A 766 9.34 -24.25 14.29
CA GLY A 766 9.88 -23.18 13.44
C GLY A 766 8.98 -22.79 12.28
N TYR A 767 7.99 -23.62 11.98
CA TYR A 767 7.30 -23.62 10.68
C TYR A 767 5.77 -23.70 10.78
N ASP A 768 5.25 -23.81 12.00
CA ASP A 768 3.83 -23.99 12.26
C ASP A 768 3.19 -22.75 12.92
N PRO A 769 1.92 -22.46 12.61
CA PRO A 769 1.19 -21.36 13.22
C PRO A 769 0.71 -21.72 14.62
N PHE A 770 0.77 -20.75 15.53
CA PHE A 770 0.26 -20.90 16.89
C PHE A 770 -0.44 -19.63 17.38
N SER A 771 -1.18 -19.75 18.47
CA SER A 771 -1.91 -18.63 19.06
C SER A 771 -2.10 -18.76 20.55
N PHE A 772 -2.16 -17.62 21.23
CA PHE A 772 -2.49 -17.53 22.64
C PHE A 772 -3.71 -16.64 22.85
N ASP A 773 -4.55 -17.04 23.78
CA ASP A 773 -5.57 -16.16 24.32
C ASP A 773 -4.92 -15.18 25.29
N ILE A 774 -4.96 -13.89 24.95
CA ILE A 774 -4.34 -12.83 25.73
C ILE A 774 -5.34 -12.02 26.56
N THR A 775 -6.61 -12.41 26.54
CA THR A 775 -7.73 -11.64 27.13
C THR A 775 -7.43 -11.20 28.56
N ASP A 776 -7.01 -12.15 29.40
CA ASP A 776 -6.78 -11.94 30.83
C ASP A 776 -5.40 -11.34 31.16
N ALA A 777 -4.64 -10.94 30.13
CA ALA A 777 -3.38 -10.21 30.26
C ALA A 777 -3.49 -8.76 29.75
N LEU A 778 -4.63 -8.40 29.15
CA LEU A 778 -4.89 -7.04 28.67
C LEU A 778 -5.23 -6.10 29.84
N LYS A 779 -4.81 -4.85 29.71
CA LYS A 779 -5.34 -3.75 30.51
C LYS A 779 -6.70 -3.33 29.96
N ASP A 780 -7.59 -2.85 30.83
CA ASP A 780 -8.94 -2.41 30.44
C ASP A 780 -8.93 -1.21 29.47
N GLN A 781 -7.93 -0.33 29.58
CA GLN A 781 -7.77 0.85 28.72
C GLN A 781 -6.30 1.13 28.40
N GLY A 782 -6.08 1.84 27.29
CA GLY A 782 -4.77 2.34 26.87
C GLY A 782 -3.91 1.33 26.11
N LYS A 783 -2.63 1.68 25.95
CA LYS A 783 -1.67 0.89 25.19
C LYS A 783 -1.28 -0.40 25.92
N GLN A 784 -1.31 -1.48 25.17
CA GLN A 784 -0.85 -2.80 25.58
C GLN A 784 0.61 -2.97 25.15
N GLU A 785 1.38 -3.70 25.95
CA GLU A 785 2.74 -4.08 25.61
C GLU A 785 2.79 -5.57 25.24
N LEU A 786 3.40 -5.88 24.10
CA LEU A 786 3.79 -7.21 23.68
C LEU A 786 5.31 -7.34 23.76
N LEU A 787 5.78 -8.37 24.46
CA LEU A 787 7.18 -8.76 24.53
C LEU A 787 7.30 -10.22 24.10
N VAL A 788 8.21 -10.51 23.18
CA VAL A 788 8.48 -11.87 22.69
C VAL A 788 9.96 -12.15 22.85
N ARG A 789 10.29 -13.21 23.60
CA ARG A 789 11.65 -13.76 23.65
C ARG A 789 11.74 -14.92 22.67
N VAL A 790 12.76 -14.93 21.82
CA VAL A 790 13.01 -16.02 20.88
C VAL A 790 14.40 -16.59 21.09
N TRP A 791 14.54 -17.90 20.94
CA TRP A 791 15.83 -18.60 20.92
C TRP A 791 15.85 -19.61 19.78
N ASP A 792 16.90 -19.56 18.97
CA ASP A 792 17.15 -20.53 17.91
C ASP A 792 18.62 -20.96 17.99
N PRO A 793 18.91 -22.25 18.24
CA PRO A 793 20.27 -22.77 18.24
C PRO A 793 20.84 -23.00 16.83
N THR A 794 20.03 -22.87 15.77
CA THR A 794 20.39 -23.13 14.36
C THR A 794 21.05 -24.51 14.21
N ASN A 795 22.31 -24.64 13.77
CA ASN A 795 22.96 -25.96 13.68
C ASN A 795 23.26 -26.62 15.03
N ASP A 796 23.24 -25.89 16.14
CA ASP A 796 23.73 -26.40 17.42
C ASP A 796 22.66 -27.22 18.16
N GLY A 797 21.41 -27.21 17.68
CA GLY A 797 20.27 -27.89 18.29
C GLY A 797 19.70 -29.03 17.45
N PHE A 798 18.67 -29.68 17.98
CA PHE A 798 18.00 -30.83 17.37
C PHE A 798 16.77 -30.47 16.52
N GLN A 799 16.47 -29.19 16.37
CA GLN A 799 15.30 -28.73 15.65
C GLN A 799 15.41 -29.01 14.14
N PRO A 800 14.30 -29.35 13.47
CA PRO A 800 14.12 -29.23 12.05
C PRO A 800 14.64 -27.88 11.54
N ARG A 801 15.64 -27.90 10.67
CA ARG A 801 16.25 -26.67 10.13
C ARG A 801 16.37 -26.66 8.63
N GLY A 802 16.04 -27.77 7.96
CA GLY A 802 16.26 -27.90 6.52
C GLY A 802 17.70 -27.54 6.15
N LYS A 803 17.89 -26.58 5.23
CA LYS A 803 19.21 -26.14 4.75
C LYS A 803 19.83 -24.95 5.49
N GLN A 804 19.28 -24.57 6.65
CA GLN A 804 19.77 -23.42 7.42
C GLN A 804 21.10 -23.71 8.16
N VAL A 805 22.09 -22.82 8.00
CA VAL A 805 23.38 -22.85 8.72
C VAL A 805 23.88 -21.46 9.09
N LYS A 806 24.64 -21.36 10.18
CA LYS A 806 25.36 -20.12 10.56
C LYS A 806 26.45 -19.70 9.56
N GLU A 807 27.04 -20.67 8.85
CA GLU A 807 28.12 -20.44 7.88
C GLU A 807 27.74 -21.00 6.50
N PRO A 808 27.06 -20.21 5.64
CA PRO A 808 26.54 -20.66 4.37
C PRO A 808 27.63 -21.11 3.39
N ARG A 809 27.41 -22.26 2.74
CA ARG A 809 28.33 -22.88 1.78
C ARG A 809 27.64 -23.93 0.93
N GLY A 810 27.96 -23.99 -0.37
CA GLY A 810 27.43 -25.01 -1.27
C GLY A 810 25.90 -24.98 -1.32
N ILE A 811 25.25 -26.05 -0.84
CA ILE A 811 23.79 -26.21 -0.74
C ILE A 811 23.19 -25.76 0.61
N TRP A 812 24.02 -25.23 1.52
CA TRP A 812 23.59 -24.77 2.84
C TRP A 812 23.53 -23.24 2.85
N TYR A 813 22.39 -22.69 3.26
CA TYR A 813 22.06 -21.28 3.10
C TYR A 813 22.03 -20.53 4.43
N THR A 814 21.92 -19.20 4.35
CA THR A 814 21.80 -18.32 5.51
C THR A 814 20.67 -18.78 6.44
N SER A 815 20.95 -18.81 7.74
CA SER A 815 19.99 -19.12 8.80
C SER A 815 18.83 -18.13 8.86
N VAL A 816 17.72 -18.56 9.42
CA VAL A 816 16.50 -17.80 9.64
C VAL A 816 16.12 -17.97 11.10
N SER A 817 16.28 -16.92 11.89
CA SER A 817 15.87 -16.91 13.29
C SER A 817 14.90 -15.77 13.58
N GLY A 818 14.02 -16.00 14.55
CA GLY A 818 13.04 -15.01 15.00
C GLY A 818 11.67 -15.13 14.33
N ILE A 819 10.93 -14.03 14.38
CA ILE A 819 9.57 -13.96 13.81
C ILE A 819 9.70 -13.79 12.30
N TRP A 820 9.36 -14.83 11.53
CA TRP A 820 9.51 -14.84 10.07
C TRP A 820 8.18 -14.93 9.28
N GLN A 821 7.04 -15.07 9.97
CA GLN A 821 5.71 -14.88 9.38
C GLN A 821 4.84 -13.92 10.19
N THR A 822 3.73 -13.46 9.59
CA THR A 822 2.86 -12.41 10.12
C THR A 822 2.42 -12.64 11.57
N VAL A 823 2.36 -11.56 12.36
CA VAL A 823 1.79 -11.53 13.70
C VAL A 823 0.50 -10.72 13.66
N TRP A 824 -0.59 -11.21 14.26
CA TRP A 824 -1.88 -10.49 14.23
C TRP A 824 -2.76 -10.77 15.46
N LEU A 825 -3.75 -9.89 15.67
CA LEU A 825 -4.80 -10.04 16.68
C LEU A 825 -6.14 -10.40 16.03
N GLU A 826 -6.92 -11.23 16.69
CA GLU A 826 -8.25 -11.67 16.24
C GLU A 826 -9.22 -11.69 17.44
N PRO A 827 -10.20 -10.76 17.51
CA PRO A 827 -11.28 -10.85 18.48
C PRO A 827 -12.23 -12.00 18.10
N VAL A 828 -12.46 -12.91 19.03
CA VAL A 828 -13.34 -14.07 18.87
C VAL A 828 -14.42 -14.11 19.96
N PRO A 829 -15.60 -14.69 19.68
CA PRO A 829 -16.59 -14.98 20.71
C PRO A 829 -16.05 -15.92 21.79
N ALA A 830 -16.69 -15.99 22.96
CA ALA A 830 -16.29 -16.89 24.04
C ALA A 830 -16.29 -18.37 23.63
N VAL A 831 -17.24 -18.77 22.78
CA VAL A 831 -17.28 -20.07 22.10
C VAL A 831 -17.11 -19.79 20.61
N SER A 832 -16.00 -20.25 20.05
CA SER A 832 -15.60 -19.95 18.66
C SER A 832 -15.14 -21.21 17.95
N ILE A 833 -15.04 -21.15 16.63
CA ILE A 833 -14.43 -22.19 15.80
C ILE A 833 -12.91 -22.13 16.01
N ALA A 834 -12.33 -23.24 16.48
CA ALA A 834 -10.90 -23.37 16.75
C ALA A 834 -10.14 -24.10 15.64
N LYS A 835 -10.75 -25.15 15.05
CA LYS A 835 -10.15 -25.93 13.96
C LYS A 835 -11.21 -26.36 12.95
N ILE A 836 -10.80 -26.43 11.69
CA ILE A 836 -11.57 -27.02 10.59
C ILE A 836 -10.70 -28.13 9.99
N LYS A 837 -11.24 -29.34 9.86
CA LYS A 837 -10.62 -30.42 9.08
C LYS A 837 -11.60 -30.85 7.99
N SER A 838 -11.17 -30.77 6.74
CA SER A 838 -11.99 -31.12 5.58
C SER A 838 -11.30 -32.17 4.69
N VAL A 839 -12.01 -33.22 4.32
CA VAL A 839 -11.55 -34.29 3.42
C VAL A 839 -12.56 -34.45 2.28
N PRO A 840 -12.19 -34.20 1.01
CA PRO A 840 -13.07 -34.48 -0.11
C PRO A 840 -13.28 -35.99 -0.31
N ASN A 841 -14.53 -36.43 -0.40
CA ASN A 841 -14.90 -37.79 -0.78
C ASN A 841 -15.67 -37.75 -2.11
N ILE A 842 -14.93 -37.88 -3.21
CA ILE A 842 -15.46 -37.70 -4.57
C ILE A 842 -16.42 -38.83 -4.96
N HIS A 843 -16.22 -40.06 -4.45
CA HIS A 843 -17.08 -41.21 -4.76
C HIS A 843 -18.48 -41.07 -4.16
N ASN A 844 -18.54 -40.58 -2.92
CA ASN A 844 -19.81 -40.33 -2.23
C ASN A 844 -20.38 -38.92 -2.51
N GLN A 845 -19.66 -38.08 -3.27
CA GLN A 845 -20.02 -36.69 -3.57
C GLN A 845 -20.28 -35.85 -2.31
N VAL A 846 -19.42 -36.01 -1.29
CA VAL A 846 -19.50 -35.26 -0.04
C VAL A 846 -18.14 -34.66 0.32
N LEU A 847 -18.18 -33.51 1.00
CA LEU A 847 -17.06 -33.05 1.81
C LEU A 847 -17.24 -33.57 3.23
N GLU A 848 -16.33 -34.42 3.69
CA GLU A 848 -16.23 -34.85 5.08
C GLU A 848 -15.64 -33.71 5.91
N LEU A 849 -16.39 -33.20 6.87
CA LEU A 849 -16.06 -31.98 7.60
C LEU A 849 -16.14 -32.22 9.11
N VAL A 850 -15.08 -31.90 9.83
CA VAL A 850 -15.05 -31.82 11.30
C VAL A 850 -14.71 -30.40 11.71
N VAL A 851 -15.58 -29.78 12.51
CA VAL A 851 -15.39 -28.42 13.03
C VAL A 851 -15.25 -28.49 14.54
N THR A 852 -14.07 -28.17 15.06
CA THR A 852 -13.77 -28.23 16.50
C THR A 852 -14.04 -26.86 17.15
N PRO A 853 -14.88 -26.78 18.18
CA PRO A 853 -15.10 -25.54 18.92
C PRO A 853 -13.96 -25.27 19.92
N SER A 854 -13.79 -24.02 20.34
CA SER A 854 -12.79 -23.60 21.33
C SER A 854 -13.07 -24.14 22.73
N VAL A 855 -14.33 -24.45 23.02
CA VAL A 855 -14.78 -25.05 24.28
C VAL A 855 -15.72 -26.22 23.95
N ALA A 856 -15.51 -27.36 24.60
CA ALA A 856 -16.39 -28.52 24.44
C ALA A 856 -17.81 -28.19 24.94
N GLY A 857 -18.83 -28.69 24.23
CA GLY A 857 -20.23 -28.46 24.59
C GLY A 857 -21.20 -28.86 23.47
N SER A 858 -22.46 -28.49 23.62
CA SER A 858 -23.54 -28.81 22.67
C SER A 858 -23.67 -27.80 21.52
N ALA A 859 -22.55 -27.21 21.08
CA ALA A 859 -22.58 -26.27 19.96
C ALA A 859 -22.95 -27.01 18.66
N VAL A 860 -23.72 -26.34 17.82
CA VAL A 860 -24.19 -26.85 16.52
C VAL A 860 -23.43 -26.12 15.43
N VAL A 861 -23.04 -26.84 14.39
CA VAL A 861 -22.36 -26.32 13.21
C VAL A 861 -23.30 -26.41 12.03
N THR A 862 -23.45 -25.31 11.31
CA THR A 862 -24.05 -25.28 9.97
C THR A 862 -22.95 -24.94 8.97
N ALA A 863 -22.75 -25.82 7.98
CA ALA A 863 -21.75 -25.64 6.93
C ALA A 863 -22.43 -25.60 5.57
N GLU A 864 -22.09 -24.59 4.77
CA GLU A 864 -22.69 -24.31 3.47
C GLU A 864 -21.60 -24.19 2.40
N ALA A 865 -21.71 -24.98 1.33
CA ALA A 865 -20.82 -24.92 0.17
C ALA A 865 -21.44 -24.05 -0.94
N TYR A 866 -20.62 -23.21 -1.56
CA TYR A 866 -21.03 -22.30 -2.62
C TYR A 866 -20.10 -22.40 -3.85
N GLU A 867 -20.70 -22.38 -5.03
CA GLU A 867 -20.05 -22.13 -6.31
C GLU A 867 -20.38 -20.71 -6.77
N GLY A 868 -19.41 -19.80 -6.66
CA GLY A 868 -19.70 -18.36 -6.77
C GLY A 868 -20.69 -17.94 -5.67
N ASP A 869 -21.85 -17.43 -6.07
CA ASP A 869 -22.96 -17.05 -5.16
C ASP A 869 -24.04 -18.15 -5.04
N ARG A 870 -23.92 -19.26 -5.78
CA ARG A 870 -24.90 -20.35 -5.77
C ARG A 870 -24.55 -21.37 -4.70
N MET A 871 -25.43 -21.58 -3.73
CA MET A 871 -25.29 -22.67 -2.75
C MET A 871 -25.45 -24.03 -3.45
N VAL A 872 -24.50 -24.93 -3.24
CA VAL A 872 -24.48 -26.29 -3.83
C VAL A 872 -24.62 -27.39 -2.80
N GLY A 873 -24.51 -27.06 -1.51
CA GLY A 873 -24.62 -28.02 -0.42
C GLY A 873 -24.79 -27.34 0.93
N GLU A 874 -25.48 -28.02 1.84
CA GLU A 874 -25.62 -27.61 3.23
C GLU A 874 -25.65 -28.86 4.14
N VAL A 875 -25.05 -28.75 5.32
CA VAL A 875 -25.18 -29.75 6.40
C VAL A 875 -25.22 -29.06 7.75
N THR A 876 -26.00 -29.60 8.69
CA THR A 876 -26.03 -29.16 10.09
C THR A 876 -25.83 -30.36 11.02
N GLY A 877 -25.03 -30.19 12.07
CA GLY A 877 -24.81 -31.22 13.10
C GLY A 877 -24.01 -30.70 14.28
N PHE A 878 -23.67 -31.57 15.24
CA PHE A 878 -22.93 -31.13 16.43
C PHE A 878 -21.46 -30.82 16.11
N ALA A 879 -20.93 -29.78 16.73
CA ALA A 879 -19.51 -29.46 16.65
C ALA A 879 -18.66 -30.64 17.18
N GLY A 880 -17.53 -30.91 16.53
CA GLY A 880 -16.64 -32.04 16.83
C GLY A 880 -17.07 -33.38 16.22
N GLN A 881 -18.27 -33.49 15.63
CA GLN A 881 -18.68 -34.69 14.89
C GLN A 881 -18.29 -34.61 13.42
N LEU A 882 -18.21 -35.77 12.76
CA LEU A 882 -18.06 -35.88 11.31
C LEU A 882 -19.36 -35.51 10.62
N LEU A 883 -19.34 -34.45 9.82
CA LEU A 883 -20.44 -33.98 9.00
C LEU A 883 -20.19 -34.34 7.53
N HIS A 884 -21.21 -34.79 6.83
CA HIS A 884 -21.16 -35.06 5.39
C HIS A 884 -21.89 -33.94 4.64
N LEU A 885 -21.13 -32.97 4.13
CA LEU A 885 -21.66 -31.87 3.33
C LEU A 885 -21.83 -32.31 1.87
N PRO A 886 -23.05 -32.47 1.35
CA PRO A 886 -23.25 -32.93 -0.03
C PRO A 886 -22.77 -31.90 -1.05
N VAL A 887 -22.06 -32.36 -2.08
CA VAL A 887 -21.61 -31.54 -3.24
C VAL A 887 -21.97 -32.30 -4.52
N LYS A 888 -23.28 -32.34 -4.82
CA LYS A 888 -23.80 -33.09 -5.98
C LYS A 888 -23.32 -32.46 -7.28
N GLN A 889 -23.06 -33.28 -8.30
CA GLN A 889 -22.56 -32.81 -9.60
C GLN A 889 -21.29 -31.94 -9.46
N MET A 890 -20.40 -32.33 -8.53
CA MET A 890 -19.16 -31.63 -8.26
C MET A 890 -18.33 -31.44 -9.53
N LYS A 891 -17.78 -30.23 -9.70
CA LYS A 891 -16.57 -29.97 -10.45
C LYS A 891 -15.36 -30.31 -9.58
N LEU A 892 -14.46 -31.11 -10.15
CA LEU A 892 -13.24 -31.53 -9.48
C LEU A 892 -12.15 -30.46 -9.59
N TRP A 893 -11.24 -30.45 -8.63
CA TRP A 893 -10.04 -29.64 -8.65
C TRP A 893 -8.94 -30.40 -9.39
N GLU A 894 -8.36 -29.76 -10.41
CA GLU A 894 -7.27 -30.27 -11.26
C GLU A 894 -6.33 -29.12 -11.65
N PRO A 895 -5.04 -29.35 -11.99
CA PRO A 895 -4.13 -28.28 -12.40
C PRO A 895 -4.64 -27.42 -13.57
N GLU A 896 -5.29 -28.04 -14.56
CA GLU A 896 -5.85 -27.37 -15.74
C GLU A 896 -7.18 -26.67 -15.43
N SER A 897 -7.90 -27.12 -14.40
CA SER A 897 -9.18 -26.59 -13.95
C SER A 897 -9.27 -26.57 -12.42
N PRO A 898 -8.57 -25.63 -11.74
CA PRO A 898 -8.44 -25.62 -10.27
C PRO A 898 -9.71 -25.10 -9.58
N HIS A 899 -10.78 -25.88 -9.67
CA HIS A 899 -12.09 -25.49 -9.16
C HIS A 899 -12.13 -25.51 -7.62
N LEU A 900 -12.49 -24.37 -7.02
CA LEU A 900 -12.63 -24.20 -5.58
C LEU A 900 -14.03 -23.73 -5.22
N TYR A 901 -14.63 -24.37 -4.22
CA TYR A 901 -15.88 -23.95 -3.61
C TYR A 901 -15.61 -23.04 -2.43
N ASN A 902 -16.44 -22.01 -2.25
CA ASN A 902 -16.45 -21.23 -1.02
C ASN A 902 -17.19 -22.03 0.05
N LEU A 903 -16.68 -22.03 1.28
CA LEU A 903 -17.29 -22.71 2.42
C LEU A 903 -17.62 -21.67 3.50
N ARG A 904 -18.88 -21.62 3.92
CA ARG A 904 -19.31 -20.82 5.08
C ARG A 904 -19.58 -21.78 6.23
N ILE A 905 -19.03 -21.47 7.40
CA ILE A 905 -19.24 -22.27 8.60
C ILE A 905 -19.75 -21.35 9.70
N THR A 906 -20.93 -21.67 10.21
CA THR A 906 -21.58 -20.99 11.32
C THR A 906 -21.60 -21.92 12.52
N LEU A 907 -21.13 -21.43 13.67
CA LEU A 907 -21.25 -22.11 14.96
C LEU A 907 -22.37 -21.45 15.75
N SER A 908 -23.29 -22.25 16.25
CA SER A 908 -24.46 -21.82 17.02
C SER A 908 -24.48 -22.46 18.40
N GLN A 909 -24.90 -21.71 19.40
CA GLN A 909 -25.09 -22.17 20.78
C GLN A 909 -26.48 -21.77 21.25
N LYS A 910 -27.25 -22.71 21.82
CA LYS A 910 -28.64 -22.48 22.27
C LYS A 910 -29.55 -21.87 21.20
N GLY A 911 -29.34 -22.22 19.93
CA GLY A 911 -30.12 -21.74 18.80
C GLY A 911 -29.68 -20.38 18.23
N GLU A 912 -28.69 -19.72 18.83
CA GLU A 912 -28.15 -18.45 18.33
C GLU A 912 -26.79 -18.66 17.66
N ALA A 913 -26.57 -18.01 16.53
CA ALA A 913 -25.28 -18.01 15.87
C ALA A 913 -24.28 -17.18 16.70
N VAL A 914 -23.22 -17.83 17.18
CA VAL A 914 -22.21 -17.21 18.03
C VAL A 914 -20.93 -16.89 17.27
N ASP A 915 -20.61 -17.67 16.23
CA ASP A 915 -19.37 -17.50 15.49
C ASP A 915 -19.51 -17.87 14.01
N HIS A 916 -18.72 -17.21 13.16
CA HIS A 916 -18.75 -17.38 11.70
C HIS A 916 -17.36 -17.26 11.08
N VAL A 917 -17.03 -18.19 10.19
CA VAL A 917 -15.79 -18.17 9.38
C VAL A 917 -16.07 -18.46 7.92
N LEU A 918 -15.26 -17.86 7.05
CA LEU A 918 -15.19 -18.22 5.64
C LEU A 918 -13.98 -19.13 5.42
N SER A 919 -14.13 -20.10 4.53
CA SER A 919 -13.12 -21.08 4.14
C SER A 919 -13.32 -21.46 2.66
N TYR A 920 -12.55 -22.42 2.16
CA TYR A 920 -12.72 -22.97 0.82
C TYR A 920 -12.23 -24.42 0.75
N PHE A 921 -12.65 -25.14 -0.28
CA PHE A 921 -12.15 -26.50 -0.56
C PHE A 921 -12.17 -26.80 -2.05
N GLY A 922 -11.35 -27.77 -2.48
CA GLY A 922 -11.39 -28.36 -3.82
C GLY A 922 -11.77 -29.84 -3.73
N MET A 923 -12.67 -30.30 -4.59
CA MET A 923 -13.06 -31.71 -4.64
C MET A 923 -12.03 -32.49 -5.44
N ARG A 924 -11.22 -33.35 -4.80
CA ARG A 924 -10.21 -34.17 -5.49
C ARG A 924 -9.76 -35.39 -4.68
N GLU A 925 -9.32 -36.44 -5.37
CA GLU A 925 -8.71 -37.64 -4.78
C GLU A 925 -7.33 -37.89 -5.39
N THR A 926 -6.36 -38.26 -4.55
CA THR A 926 -5.02 -38.72 -5.00
C THR A 926 -4.73 -40.11 -4.47
N LYS A 927 -4.20 -41.00 -5.33
CA LYS A 927 -3.80 -42.36 -4.91
C LYS A 927 -2.73 -42.93 -5.84
N VAL A 928 -2.07 -43.99 -5.39
CA VAL A 928 -1.32 -44.88 -6.31
C VAL A 928 -2.31 -45.93 -6.82
N ALA A 929 -2.32 -46.13 -8.13
CA ALA A 929 -3.11 -47.17 -8.78
C ALA A 929 -2.38 -47.68 -10.02
N LYS A 930 -2.75 -48.89 -10.45
CA LYS A 930 -2.22 -49.47 -11.68
C LYS A 930 -2.87 -48.83 -12.90
N ASP A 931 -2.05 -48.50 -13.89
CA ASP A 931 -2.51 -48.16 -15.24
C ASP A 931 -2.97 -49.41 -16.01
N GLU A 932 -3.37 -49.22 -17.28
CA GLU A 932 -3.80 -50.30 -18.17
C GLU A 932 -2.71 -51.36 -18.44
N ASN A 933 -1.43 -51.03 -18.24
CA ASN A 933 -0.30 -51.94 -18.39
C ASN A 933 0.08 -52.63 -17.07
N GLY A 934 -0.71 -52.42 -16.00
CA GLY A 934 -0.47 -53.00 -14.69
C GLY A 934 0.65 -52.32 -13.90
N ILE A 935 1.12 -51.15 -14.33
CA ILE A 935 2.22 -50.38 -13.71
C ILE A 935 1.63 -49.36 -12.73
N ASN A 936 2.21 -49.25 -11.53
CA ASN A 936 1.78 -48.25 -10.55
C ASN A 936 2.10 -46.82 -11.03
N ARG A 937 1.08 -45.96 -11.07
CA ARG A 937 1.17 -44.53 -11.37
C ARG A 937 0.59 -43.70 -10.24
N LEU A 938 0.89 -42.41 -10.29
CA LEU A 938 0.21 -41.40 -9.47
C LEU A 938 -1.11 -41.04 -10.16
N PHE A 939 -2.21 -41.18 -9.44
CA PHE A 939 -3.55 -40.87 -9.94
C PHE A 939 -4.10 -39.61 -9.27
N LEU A 940 -4.74 -38.76 -10.08
CA LEU A 940 -5.60 -37.67 -9.63
C LEU A 940 -7.00 -37.91 -10.20
N ASN A 941 -8.03 -37.90 -9.35
CA ASN A 941 -9.43 -38.04 -9.76
C ASN A 941 -9.73 -39.27 -10.61
N GLY A 942 -9.03 -40.39 -10.34
CA GLY A 942 -9.22 -41.65 -11.05
C GLY A 942 -8.46 -41.77 -12.38
N LYS A 943 -7.61 -40.81 -12.74
CA LYS A 943 -6.77 -40.85 -13.94
C LYS A 943 -5.28 -40.76 -13.60
N PRO A 944 -4.39 -41.45 -14.33
CA PRO A 944 -2.95 -41.26 -14.18
C PRO A 944 -2.57 -39.82 -14.54
N ILE A 945 -1.64 -39.24 -13.78
CA ILE A 945 -1.07 -37.92 -14.06
C ILE A 945 0.43 -37.98 -13.80
N PHE A 946 1.22 -37.50 -14.77
CA PHE A 946 2.65 -37.34 -14.56
C PHE A 946 2.91 -36.05 -13.77
N HIS A 947 3.52 -36.17 -12.60
CA HIS A 947 3.91 -35.00 -11.82
C HIS A 947 5.23 -34.45 -12.37
N TRP A 948 5.17 -33.26 -12.98
CA TRP A 948 6.31 -32.55 -13.54
C TRP A 948 6.49 -31.22 -12.81
N GLY A 949 7.57 -31.10 -12.05
CA GLY A 949 7.80 -29.91 -11.22
C GLY A 949 9.27 -29.55 -11.03
N PRO A 950 9.56 -28.31 -10.60
CA PRO A 950 10.88 -27.97 -10.13
C PRO A 950 11.03 -28.22 -8.63
N LEU A 951 12.27 -28.41 -8.19
CA LEU A 951 12.66 -28.28 -6.79
C LEU A 951 12.62 -26.80 -6.42
N ASP A 952 11.84 -26.43 -5.39
CA ASP A 952 11.74 -25.04 -4.92
C ASP A 952 12.26 -24.92 -3.49
N GLN A 953 13.44 -24.30 -3.36
CA GLN A 953 14.03 -23.99 -2.05
C GLN A 953 13.20 -22.92 -1.30
N GLY A 954 12.58 -21.97 -2.00
CA GLY A 954 11.82 -20.88 -1.38
C GLY A 954 12.63 -19.80 -0.67
N TRP A 955 13.93 -19.65 -0.96
CA TRP A 955 14.73 -18.55 -0.39
C TRP A 955 14.63 -17.27 -1.25
N TRP A 956 14.71 -16.13 -0.56
CA TRP A 956 14.73 -14.78 -1.12
C TRP A 956 16.03 -14.08 -0.74
N PRO A 957 16.67 -13.33 -1.66
CA PRO A 957 17.96 -12.69 -1.40
C PRO A 957 17.89 -11.55 -0.37
N ASP A 958 16.68 -11.03 -0.12
CA ASP A 958 16.39 -9.88 0.73
C ASP A 958 15.62 -10.29 2.01
N GLY A 959 14.66 -11.20 1.91
CA GLY A 959 13.81 -11.68 3.01
C GLY A 959 14.10 -13.11 3.52
N LEU A 960 15.03 -13.85 2.90
CA LEU A 960 15.33 -15.26 3.20
C LEU A 960 14.08 -16.14 3.10
N TYR A 961 13.49 -16.59 4.21
CA TYR A 961 12.25 -17.37 4.19
C TYR A 961 11.01 -16.59 3.84
N THR A 962 11.00 -15.29 4.14
CA THR A 962 9.84 -14.44 3.96
C THR A 962 9.93 -13.76 2.60
N PRO A 963 9.03 -14.05 1.63
CA PRO A 963 8.98 -13.26 0.41
C PRO A 963 8.77 -11.76 0.75
N PRO A 964 9.28 -10.82 -0.07
CA PRO A 964 9.12 -9.39 0.21
C PRO A 964 7.66 -8.93 0.26
N THR A 965 6.82 -9.47 -0.63
CA THR A 965 5.39 -9.15 -0.74
C THR A 965 4.60 -10.37 -1.24
N GLU A 966 3.27 -10.32 -1.16
CA GLU A 966 2.41 -11.35 -1.75
C GLU A 966 2.60 -11.45 -3.28
N GLU A 967 2.80 -10.34 -3.98
CA GLU A 967 3.03 -10.36 -5.44
C GLU A 967 4.32 -11.09 -5.81
N ALA A 968 5.36 -10.95 -4.99
CA ALA A 968 6.61 -11.68 -5.18
C ALA A 968 6.38 -13.19 -5.04
N MET A 969 5.62 -13.59 -4.03
CA MET A 969 5.25 -14.98 -3.77
C MET A 969 4.41 -15.58 -4.92
N ILE A 970 3.39 -14.85 -5.40
CA ILE A 970 2.54 -15.26 -6.53
C ILE A 970 3.38 -15.42 -7.80
N TYR A 971 4.34 -14.52 -8.03
CA TYR A 971 5.18 -14.56 -9.23
C TYR A 971 5.93 -15.89 -9.39
N ASP A 972 6.52 -16.43 -8.32
CA ASP A 972 7.26 -17.70 -8.40
C ASP A 972 6.33 -18.87 -8.80
N ILE A 973 5.09 -18.90 -8.27
CA ILE A 973 4.08 -19.92 -8.61
C ILE A 973 3.62 -19.76 -10.08
N GLU A 974 3.26 -18.53 -10.48
CA GLU A 974 2.84 -18.25 -11.85
C GLU A 974 3.93 -18.58 -12.87
N MET A 975 5.18 -18.24 -12.54
CA MET A 975 6.30 -18.44 -13.44
C MET A 975 6.60 -19.93 -13.60
N THR A 976 6.51 -20.70 -12.51
CA THR A 976 6.63 -22.16 -12.57
C THR A 976 5.58 -22.76 -13.50
N ARG A 977 4.31 -22.34 -13.36
CA ARG A 977 3.25 -22.76 -14.29
C ARG A 977 3.52 -22.35 -15.74
N LYS A 978 3.98 -21.12 -15.97
CA LYS A 978 4.36 -20.60 -17.30
C LYS A 978 5.54 -21.34 -17.93
N MET A 979 6.36 -22.04 -17.14
CA MET A 979 7.45 -22.88 -17.64
C MET A 979 6.98 -24.31 -18.01
N GLY A 980 5.68 -24.60 -17.93
CA GLY A 980 5.10 -25.90 -18.30
C GLY A 980 5.03 -26.92 -17.17
N PHE A 981 5.35 -26.54 -15.93
CA PHE A 981 5.23 -27.41 -14.76
C PHE A 981 3.79 -27.44 -14.25
N ASN A 982 3.34 -28.61 -13.77
CA ASN A 982 2.05 -28.80 -13.08
C ASN A 982 2.22 -29.05 -11.57
N MET A 983 3.46 -29.18 -11.10
CA MET A 983 3.80 -29.51 -9.71
C MET A 983 4.95 -28.63 -9.21
N ILE A 984 5.00 -28.36 -7.90
CA ILE A 984 6.13 -27.77 -7.17
C ILE A 984 6.49 -28.68 -6.01
N ARG A 985 7.77 -29.08 -5.90
CA ARG A 985 8.28 -29.71 -4.69
C ARG A 985 8.86 -28.65 -3.77
N LYS A 986 8.15 -28.34 -2.69
CA LYS A 986 8.59 -27.38 -1.69
C LYS A 986 9.61 -28.06 -0.79
N HIS A 987 10.88 -27.77 -1.03
CA HIS A 987 11.99 -28.59 -0.56
C HIS A 987 12.48 -28.17 0.83
N VAL A 988 12.43 -29.10 1.79
CA VAL A 988 12.82 -28.99 3.21
C VAL A 988 12.53 -27.62 3.85
N LYS A 989 11.39 -27.02 3.48
CA LYS A 989 10.89 -25.71 3.91
C LYS A 989 9.37 -25.78 3.97
N VAL A 990 8.74 -24.98 4.82
CA VAL A 990 7.30 -24.71 4.81
C VAL A 990 7.06 -23.25 4.43
N GLU A 991 6.01 -22.94 3.68
CA GLU A 991 5.65 -21.56 3.30
C GLU A 991 4.53 -20.99 4.19
N PRO A 992 4.28 -19.67 4.18
CA PRO A 992 3.07 -19.11 4.77
C PRO A 992 1.80 -19.72 4.14
N ALA A 993 0.72 -19.86 4.91
CA ALA A 993 -0.57 -20.42 4.43
C ALA A 993 -1.11 -19.77 3.14
N ARG A 994 -0.75 -18.51 2.90
CA ARG A 994 -1.09 -17.78 1.67
C ARG A 994 -0.43 -18.37 0.42
N TRP A 995 0.78 -18.94 0.51
CA TRP A 995 1.45 -19.57 -0.62
C TRP A 995 0.64 -20.78 -1.12
N TYR A 996 0.20 -21.65 -0.21
CA TYR A 996 -0.63 -22.81 -0.54
C TYR A 996 -2.00 -22.40 -1.09
N TYR A 997 -2.59 -21.32 -0.56
CA TYR A 997 -3.82 -20.75 -1.13
C TYR A 997 -3.64 -20.36 -2.61
N TRP A 998 -2.50 -19.78 -2.98
CA TRP A 998 -2.23 -19.43 -4.37
C TRP A 998 -1.89 -20.65 -5.21
N ALA A 999 -1.23 -21.68 -4.67
CA ALA A 999 -1.07 -22.96 -5.34
C ALA A 999 -2.43 -23.62 -5.63
N ASP A 1000 -3.36 -23.59 -4.66
CA ASP A 1000 -4.74 -24.07 -4.82
C ASP A 1000 -5.49 -23.30 -5.92
N LYS A 1001 -5.35 -21.97 -5.94
CA LYS A 1001 -6.04 -21.07 -6.90
C LYS A 1001 -5.48 -21.17 -8.31
N LEU A 1002 -4.16 -21.35 -8.44
CA LEU A 1002 -3.47 -21.36 -9.73
C LEU A 1002 -3.38 -22.77 -10.33
N GLY A 1003 -3.74 -23.80 -9.58
CA GLY A 1003 -3.73 -25.20 -10.05
C GLY A 1003 -2.33 -25.77 -10.10
N MET A 1004 -1.59 -25.68 -8.99
CA MET A 1004 -0.29 -26.34 -8.85
C MET A 1004 -0.39 -27.47 -7.85
N LEU A 1005 0.07 -28.67 -8.24
CA LEU A 1005 0.30 -29.77 -7.30
C LEU A 1005 1.50 -29.44 -6.41
N VAL A 1006 1.47 -29.86 -5.16
CA VAL A 1006 2.54 -29.61 -4.19
C VAL A 1006 2.97 -30.90 -3.54
N TRP A 1007 4.28 -31.15 -3.59
CA TRP A 1007 4.95 -32.10 -2.70
C TRP A 1007 5.52 -31.28 -1.56
N GLN A 1008 5.06 -31.55 -0.34
CA GLN A 1008 5.45 -30.79 0.83
C GLN A 1008 6.44 -31.58 1.67
N ASP A 1009 7.70 -31.14 1.65
CA ASP A 1009 8.75 -31.69 2.48
C ASP A 1009 8.64 -31.16 3.92
N LEU A 1010 8.94 -32.00 4.90
CA LEU A 1010 9.28 -31.49 6.23
C LEU A 1010 10.75 -30.99 6.21
N PRO A 1011 11.07 -29.86 6.87
CA PRO A 1011 12.46 -29.51 7.14
C PRO A 1011 13.19 -30.64 7.87
N SER A 1012 14.36 -31.03 7.39
CA SER A 1012 15.14 -32.13 8.00
C SER A 1012 15.65 -31.76 9.40
N GLY A 1013 15.66 -32.72 10.34
CA GLY A 1013 16.04 -32.52 11.74
C GLY A 1013 17.34 -33.24 12.12
N PHE A 1014 18.41 -32.48 12.40
CA PHE A 1014 19.70 -33.00 12.88
C PHE A 1014 20.62 -31.88 13.39
N ALA A 1015 21.41 -32.19 14.43
CA ALA A 1015 22.43 -31.30 14.97
C ALA A 1015 23.77 -31.43 14.23
N GLY A 1016 24.56 -30.35 14.22
CA GLY A 1016 25.96 -30.36 13.74
C GLY A 1016 26.14 -30.09 12.24
N ASP A 1017 27.16 -30.71 11.62
CA ASP A 1017 27.35 -30.65 10.17
C ASP A 1017 26.43 -31.68 9.50
N ALA A 1018 25.77 -31.27 8.42
CA ALA A 1018 24.88 -32.13 7.63
C ALA A 1018 25.59 -33.28 6.91
N ARG A 1019 26.93 -33.33 6.96
CA ARG A 1019 27.75 -34.48 6.54
C ARG A 1019 28.35 -35.26 7.73
N GLY A 1020 27.90 -34.95 8.94
CA GLY A 1020 28.36 -35.56 10.18
C GLY A 1020 27.62 -36.85 10.52
N GLU A 1021 27.64 -37.21 11.80
CA GLU A 1021 27.08 -38.47 12.35
C GLU A 1021 25.56 -38.63 12.14
N TRP A 1022 24.88 -37.54 11.76
CA TRP A 1022 23.42 -37.48 11.58
C TRP A 1022 22.98 -37.47 10.12
N HIS A 1023 23.93 -37.74 9.21
CA HIS A 1023 23.64 -38.09 7.83
C HIS A 1023 23.74 -39.60 7.68
N LEU A 1024 22.62 -40.27 7.43
CA LEU A 1024 22.62 -41.71 7.19
C LEU A 1024 23.54 -42.01 6.00
N LYS A 1025 24.32 -43.10 6.03
CA LYS A 1025 25.13 -43.48 4.87
C LYS A 1025 24.26 -44.13 3.80
N LYS A 1026 24.56 -43.88 2.53
CA LYS A 1026 23.86 -44.53 1.42
C LYS A 1026 24.03 -46.05 1.51
N GLY A 1027 22.92 -46.79 1.47
CA GLY A 1027 22.93 -48.25 1.57
C GLY A 1027 23.19 -48.81 2.96
N ALA A 1028 23.13 -47.98 4.02
CA ALA A 1028 23.23 -48.46 5.40
C ALA A 1028 22.10 -49.44 5.74
N GLU A 1029 22.42 -50.52 6.47
CA GLU A 1029 21.45 -51.55 6.86
C GLU A 1029 20.46 -51.05 7.93
N GLU A 1030 20.93 -50.28 8.91
CA GLU A 1030 20.10 -49.68 9.96
C GLU A 1030 19.92 -48.16 9.76
N ASP A 1031 18.81 -47.62 10.24
CA ASP A 1031 18.57 -46.18 10.34
C ASP A 1031 19.34 -45.53 11.50
N LEU A 1032 19.40 -44.20 11.52
CA LEU A 1032 20.02 -43.48 12.61
C LEU A 1032 19.26 -43.70 13.93
N LYS A 1033 20.02 -43.81 15.03
CA LYS A 1033 19.49 -43.83 16.40
C LYS A 1033 19.60 -42.43 16.98
N LEU A 1034 18.51 -41.67 16.93
CA LEU A 1034 18.51 -40.29 17.44
C LEU A 1034 18.24 -40.27 18.95
N PRO A 1035 18.78 -39.28 19.69
CA PRO A 1035 18.30 -38.93 21.02
C PRO A 1035 16.77 -38.76 21.03
N ALA A 1036 16.13 -39.24 22.10
CA ALA A 1036 14.67 -39.20 22.25
C ALA A 1036 14.08 -37.79 22.08
N GLN A 1037 14.81 -36.75 22.51
CA GLN A 1037 14.40 -35.35 22.34
C GLN A 1037 14.31 -34.95 20.86
N ALA A 1038 15.30 -35.34 20.03
CA ALA A 1038 15.31 -35.04 18.61
C ALA A 1038 14.15 -35.74 17.89
N GLU A 1039 13.89 -37.02 18.21
CA GLU A 1039 12.74 -37.75 17.67
C GLU A 1039 11.40 -37.09 18.04
N ALA A 1040 11.26 -36.68 19.30
CA ALA A 1040 10.03 -36.06 19.80
C ALA A 1040 9.76 -34.70 19.13
N ILE A 1041 10.80 -33.88 18.95
CA ILE A 1041 10.70 -32.60 18.23
C ILE A 1041 10.25 -32.84 16.79
N TYR A 1042 10.95 -33.73 16.07
CA TYR A 1042 10.64 -34.01 14.67
C TYR A 1042 9.19 -34.48 14.48
N ARG A 1043 8.70 -35.40 15.33
CA ARG A 1043 7.31 -35.88 15.27
C ARG A 1043 6.30 -34.79 15.58
N THR A 1044 6.62 -33.91 16.53
CA THR A 1044 5.75 -32.78 16.89
C THR A 1044 5.60 -31.82 15.71
N GLU A 1045 6.71 -31.44 15.08
CA GLU A 1045 6.68 -30.52 13.93
C GLU A 1045 6.10 -31.16 12.66
N LEU A 1046 6.35 -32.45 12.41
CA LEU A 1046 5.69 -33.20 11.34
C LEU A 1046 4.17 -33.15 11.49
N LYS A 1047 3.68 -33.47 12.69
CA LYS A 1047 2.25 -33.42 12.98
C LYS A 1047 1.69 -32.01 12.85
N ALA A 1048 2.41 -30.99 13.36
CA ALA A 1048 1.98 -29.60 13.31
C ALA A 1048 1.88 -29.07 11.87
N MET A 1049 2.86 -29.40 11.02
CA MET A 1049 2.84 -29.08 9.58
C MET A 1049 1.61 -29.70 8.90
N ILE A 1050 1.38 -31.01 9.09
CA ILE A 1050 0.21 -31.66 8.49
C ILE A 1050 -1.08 -31.01 9.02
N ASP A 1051 -1.20 -30.77 10.32
CA ASP A 1051 -2.38 -30.14 10.91
C ASP A 1051 -2.66 -28.73 10.37
N ALA A 1052 -1.62 -27.93 10.13
CA ALA A 1052 -1.75 -26.56 9.65
C ALA A 1052 -2.18 -26.49 8.18
N PHE A 1053 -1.70 -27.43 7.35
CA PHE A 1053 -1.86 -27.36 5.90
C PHE A 1053 -2.74 -28.49 5.31
N HIS A 1054 -3.32 -29.34 6.15
CA HIS A 1054 -4.18 -30.47 5.74
C HIS A 1054 -5.24 -30.08 4.71
N ASN A 1055 -5.89 -28.92 4.84
CA ASN A 1055 -7.06 -28.58 4.01
C ASN A 1055 -6.72 -28.08 2.60
N HIS A 1056 -5.44 -27.92 2.24
CA HIS A 1056 -5.03 -27.44 0.92
C HIS A 1056 -5.18 -28.53 -0.15
N PRO A 1057 -6.03 -28.37 -1.19
CA PRO A 1057 -6.15 -29.34 -2.26
C PRO A 1057 -4.86 -29.50 -3.07
N SER A 1058 -4.03 -28.46 -3.19
CA SER A 1058 -2.75 -28.51 -3.90
C SER A 1058 -1.76 -29.52 -3.31
N ILE A 1059 -1.75 -29.74 -1.99
CA ILE A 1059 -0.85 -30.71 -1.37
C ILE A 1059 -1.34 -32.12 -1.68
N VAL A 1060 -0.52 -32.87 -2.43
CA VAL A 1060 -0.82 -34.23 -2.88
C VAL A 1060 0.18 -35.27 -2.38
N VAL A 1061 1.37 -34.84 -1.96
CA VAL A 1061 2.41 -35.71 -1.37
C VAL A 1061 2.96 -35.07 -0.11
N TRP A 1062 3.10 -35.87 0.96
CA TRP A 1062 3.94 -35.56 2.12
C TRP A 1062 5.30 -36.23 1.96
N VAL A 1063 6.39 -35.48 2.15
CA VAL A 1063 7.77 -35.98 2.05
C VAL A 1063 8.47 -35.86 3.41
N PRO A 1064 8.48 -36.91 4.25
CA PRO A 1064 9.07 -36.82 5.59
C PRO A 1064 10.60 -36.70 5.59
N PHE A 1065 11.29 -37.43 4.71
CA PHE A 1065 12.76 -37.49 4.71
C PHE A 1065 13.34 -37.12 3.35
N ASN A 1066 14.51 -36.49 3.38
CA ASN A 1066 15.29 -36.14 2.20
C ASN A 1066 16.76 -36.53 2.37
N GLU A 1067 17.30 -37.28 1.41
CA GLU A 1067 18.73 -37.61 1.25
C GLU A 1067 19.45 -38.19 2.48
N GLY A 1068 18.74 -38.90 3.37
CA GLY A 1068 19.33 -39.45 4.60
C GLY A 1068 19.59 -38.44 5.71
N TRP A 1069 19.19 -37.18 5.54
CA TRP A 1069 19.39 -36.12 6.53
C TRP A 1069 18.48 -36.31 7.73
N GLY A 1070 19.06 -36.73 8.86
CA GLY A 1070 18.29 -37.06 10.05
C GLY A 1070 17.28 -38.17 9.78
N GLN A 1071 17.59 -39.14 8.91
CA GLN A 1071 16.70 -40.25 8.60
C GLN A 1071 16.73 -41.31 9.71
N PHE A 1072 15.61 -41.46 10.42
CA PHE A 1072 15.44 -42.38 11.54
C PHE A 1072 14.07 -43.06 11.50
N LYS A 1073 13.99 -44.32 11.95
CA LYS A 1073 12.74 -45.09 12.05
C LYS A 1073 11.83 -44.91 10.82
N THR A 1074 12.43 -44.98 9.63
CA THR A 1074 11.84 -44.52 8.36
C THR A 1074 10.46 -45.13 8.16
N THR A 1075 10.36 -46.47 8.17
CA THR A 1075 9.09 -47.20 8.00
C THR A 1075 8.03 -46.77 9.02
N GLU A 1076 8.41 -46.54 10.28
CA GLU A 1076 7.46 -46.12 11.32
C GLU A 1076 6.91 -44.72 11.03
N ILE A 1077 7.78 -43.77 10.68
CA ILE A 1077 7.39 -42.39 10.36
C ILE A 1077 6.53 -42.33 9.10
N LEU A 1078 6.89 -43.07 8.04
CA LEU A 1078 6.10 -43.11 6.81
C LEU A 1078 4.71 -43.72 7.05
N ASN A 1079 4.65 -44.84 7.78
CA ASN A 1079 3.38 -45.49 8.13
C ASN A 1079 2.51 -44.60 9.02
N TRP A 1080 3.11 -43.92 10.00
CA TRP A 1080 2.41 -42.96 10.84
C TRP A 1080 1.86 -41.80 10.01
N THR A 1081 2.65 -41.25 9.09
CA THR A 1081 2.23 -40.15 8.20
C THR A 1081 1.02 -40.56 7.38
N LYS A 1082 1.07 -41.76 6.77
CA LYS A 1082 -0.04 -42.29 5.97
C LYS A 1082 -1.30 -42.56 6.81
N ALA A 1083 -1.13 -43.09 8.02
CA ALA A 1083 -2.24 -43.32 8.93
C ALA A 1083 -2.86 -42.01 9.44
N TYR A 1084 -2.05 -40.97 9.64
CA TYR A 1084 -2.50 -39.67 10.14
C TYR A 1084 -3.27 -38.86 9.09
N ASP A 1085 -2.81 -38.90 7.83
CA ASP A 1085 -3.48 -38.32 6.67
C ASP A 1085 -3.53 -39.33 5.50
N PRO A 1086 -4.55 -40.21 5.47
CA PRO A 1086 -4.68 -41.23 4.42
C PRO A 1086 -5.08 -40.65 3.07
N SER A 1087 -5.46 -39.37 3.02
CA SER A 1087 -6.01 -38.73 1.83
C SER A 1087 -4.94 -38.15 0.89
N ARG A 1088 -3.66 -38.22 1.29
CA ARG A 1088 -2.48 -37.78 0.55
C ARG A 1088 -1.56 -38.99 0.33
N LEU A 1089 -0.65 -38.86 -0.64
CA LEU A 1089 0.43 -39.80 -0.83
C LEU A 1089 1.57 -39.52 0.16
N VAL A 1090 2.33 -40.56 0.51
CA VAL A 1090 3.53 -40.44 1.33
C VAL A 1090 4.71 -40.93 0.51
N ASP A 1091 5.67 -40.04 0.28
CA ASP A 1091 6.89 -40.41 -0.40
C ASP A 1091 7.73 -41.37 0.46
N GLY A 1092 8.58 -42.17 -0.18
CA GLY A 1092 9.59 -42.96 0.49
C GLY A 1092 10.61 -42.07 1.21
N ALA A 1093 11.75 -42.64 1.59
CA ALA A 1093 12.91 -41.78 1.82
C ALA A 1093 13.26 -41.13 0.48
N SER A 1094 13.07 -39.81 0.36
CA SER A 1094 13.30 -39.10 -0.90
C SER A 1094 14.78 -39.15 -1.24
N GLY A 1095 15.12 -39.99 -2.22
CA GLY A 1095 16.48 -40.39 -2.52
C GLY A 1095 17.17 -41.21 -1.43
N TRP A 1096 18.43 -41.53 -1.71
CA TRP A 1096 19.39 -42.09 -0.74
C TRP A 1096 19.17 -43.55 -0.30
N THR A 1097 18.64 -43.80 0.91
CA THR A 1097 18.53 -45.14 1.51
C THR A 1097 17.06 -45.48 1.78
N ASP A 1098 16.44 -46.23 0.87
CA ASP A 1098 15.05 -46.67 0.97
C ASP A 1098 14.86 -47.85 1.96
N ARG A 1099 13.65 -47.99 2.50
CA ARG A 1099 13.22 -49.08 3.40
C ARG A 1099 11.99 -49.85 2.91
N GLY A 1100 11.65 -49.77 1.62
CA GLY A 1100 10.52 -50.50 1.06
C GLY A 1100 9.15 -50.03 1.56
N SER A 1101 9.05 -48.80 2.05
CA SER A 1101 7.85 -48.23 2.68
C SER A 1101 7.41 -46.94 1.98
N GLY A 1102 6.19 -46.47 2.26
CA GLY A 1102 5.59 -45.33 1.55
C GLY A 1102 4.84 -45.75 0.28
N ASP A 1103 4.21 -44.78 -0.38
CA ASP A 1103 3.48 -44.97 -1.64
C ASP A 1103 4.43 -44.92 -2.86
N MET A 1104 5.65 -44.43 -2.69
CA MET A 1104 6.58 -44.09 -3.78
C MET A 1104 8.01 -44.58 -3.47
N ILE A 1105 8.74 -44.96 -4.52
CA ILE A 1105 10.18 -45.18 -4.46
C ILE A 1105 10.87 -44.07 -5.26
N ASP A 1106 11.74 -43.32 -4.59
CA ASP A 1106 12.28 -42.06 -5.10
C ASP A 1106 13.79 -42.14 -5.40
N MET A 1107 14.16 -41.88 -6.66
CA MET A 1107 15.53 -41.74 -7.12
C MET A 1107 15.99 -40.27 -7.15
N HIS A 1108 17.18 -40.01 -6.61
CA HIS A 1108 17.95 -38.81 -6.90
C HIS A 1108 19.10 -39.15 -7.87
N LYS A 1109 19.14 -38.50 -9.05
CA LYS A 1109 20.15 -38.77 -10.08
C LYS A 1109 20.62 -37.48 -10.74
N TYR A 1110 21.81 -37.01 -10.34
CA TYR A 1110 22.44 -35.84 -10.94
C TYR A 1110 23.54 -36.20 -11.96
N PRO A 1111 23.51 -35.65 -13.19
CA PRO A 1111 22.45 -34.82 -13.75
C PRO A 1111 21.22 -35.62 -14.23
N GLY A 1112 21.32 -36.95 -14.30
CA GLY A 1112 20.19 -37.83 -14.66
C GLY A 1112 19.80 -37.74 -16.14
N PRO A 1113 18.51 -37.97 -16.48
CA PRO A 1113 17.49 -38.55 -15.60
C PRO A 1113 17.77 -40.05 -15.31
N GLY A 1114 16.95 -40.66 -14.45
CA GLY A 1114 17.00 -42.09 -14.14
C GLY A 1114 15.72 -42.55 -13.45
N MET A 1115 15.54 -43.86 -13.27
CA MET A 1115 14.43 -44.43 -12.52
C MET A 1115 14.85 -45.76 -11.88
N PHE A 1116 14.16 -46.15 -10.81
CA PHE A 1116 14.20 -47.53 -10.32
C PHE A 1116 13.28 -48.40 -11.16
N ASP A 1117 13.51 -49.72 -11.10
CA ASP A 1117 12.58 -50.70 -11.68
C ASP A 1117 11.18 -50.56 -11.07
N VAL A 1118 10.15 -50.89 -11.86
CA VAL A 1118 8.77 -50.82 -11.39
C VAL A 1118 8.51 -51.81 -10.27
N GLU A 1119 7.82 -51.35 -9.22
CA GLU A 1119 7.48 -52.17 -8.07
C GLU A 1119 5.99 -52.53 -8.04
N PRO A 1120 5.60 -53.67 -7.42
CA PRO A 1120 4.21 -54.10 -7.36
C PRO A 1120 3.32 -53.18 -6.51
N ASN A 1121 3.89 -52.42 -5.55
CA ASN A 1121 3.12 -51.67 -4.54
C ASN A 1121 3.42 -50.16 -4.48
N ARG A 1122 4.46 -49.67 -5.16
CA ARG A 1122 4.88 -48.25 -5.12
C ARG A 1122 5.08 -47.70 -6.52
N ALA A 1123 4.84 -46.40 -6.68
CA ALA A 1123 5.16 -45.69 -7.92
C ALA A 1123 6.66 -45.32 -7.96
N SER A 1124 7.33 -45.56 -9.09
CA SER A 1124 8.73 -45.15 -9.30
C SER A 1124 8.80 -43.68 -9.70
N VAL A 1125 9.54 -42.87 -8.94
CA VAL A 1125 9.67 -41.42 -9.17
C VAL A 1125 11.13 -40.95 -9.20
N LEU A 1126 11.34 -39.80 -9.83
CA LEU A 1126 12.63 -39.12 -9.90
C LEU A 1126 12.52 -37.79 -9.13
N GLY A 1127 12.76 -37.84 -7.83
CA GLY A 1127 12.54 -36.73 -6.89
C GLY A 1127 13.57 -35.62 -6.95
N GLU A 1128 14.73 -35.87 -7.57
CA GLU A 1128 15.71 -34.84 -7.93
C GLU A 1128 16.59 -35.28 -9.13
N PHE A 1129 16.69 -34.42 -10.15
CA PHE A 1129 17.68 -34.56 -11.22
C PHE A 1129 18.04 -33.20 -11.85
N GLY A 1130 18.97 -33.20 -12.80
CA GLY A 1130 19.42 -32.00 -13.49
C GLY A 1130 20.56 -31.30 -12.77
N GLY A 1131 20.29 -30.18 -12.11
CA GLY A 1131 21.33 -29.40 -11.42
C GLY A 1131 22.28 -28.70 -12.40
N LEU A 1132 21.75 -28.21 -13.52
CA LEU A 1132 22.53 -27.54 -14.56
C LEU A 1132 22.75 -26.08 -14.17
N GLY A 1133 23.99 -25.74 -13.82
CA GLY A 1133 24.39 -24.41 -13.39
C GLY A 1133 24.81 -23.51 -14.55
N TRP A 1134 24.27 -22.30 -14.62
CA TRP A 1134 24.81 -21.25 -15.48
C TRP A 1134 24.97 -19.96 -14.66
N PRO A 1135 26.23 -19.56 -14.33
CA PRO A 1135 26.46 -18.37 -13.53
C PRO A 1135 26.23 -17.09 -14.36
N VAL A 1136 25.04 -16.48 -14.22
CA VAL A 1136 24.70 -15.23 -14.90
C VAL A 1136 25.42 -14.05 -14.25
N LYS A 1137 26.42 -13.49 -14.96
CA LYS A 1137 27.18 -12.31 -14.51
C LYS A 1137 26.23 -11.18 -14.16
N GLY A 1138 26.47 -10.54 -13.02
CA GLY A 1138 25.60 -9.46 -12.55
C GLY A 1138 24.39 -9.92 -11.75
N HIS A 1139 24.18 -11.25 -11.54
CA HIS A 1139 23.06 -11.81 -10.76
C HIS A 1139 23.46 -12.90 -9.71
N LEU A 1140 24.77 -13.15 -9.50
CA LEU A 1140 25.33 -14.18 -8.59
C LEU A 1140 25.53 -13.76 -7.12
N TRP A 1141 24.87 -14.38 -6.15
CA TRP A 1141 25.01 -14.01 -4.72
C TRP A 1141 26.46 -13.84 -4.27
N TRP A 1142 27.34 -14.75 -4.69
CA TRP A 1142 28.79 -14.61 -4.55
C TRP A 1142 29.48 -14.44 -5.90
N THR A 1143 30.58 -13.68 -5.96
CA THR A 1143 31.37 -13.56 -7.20
C THR A 1143 32.33 -14.73 -7.42
N LYS A 1144 32.62 -15.49 -6.36
CA LYS A 1144 33.42 -16.71 -6.34
C LYS A 1144 32.66 -17.71 -5.45
N ARG A 1145 32.76 -19.03 -5.70
CA ARG A 1145 32.03 -20.12 -5.01
C ARG A 1145 30.62 -20.45 -5.54
N ASN A 1146 30.29 -20.03 -6.76
CA ASN A 1146 29.09 -20.52 -7.43
C ASN A 1146 29.35 -21.91 -8.00
N TRP A 1147 28.35 -22.78 -7.92
CA TRP A 1147 28.49 -24.14 -8.44
C TRP A 1147 27.15 -24.68 -8.93
N GLY A 1148 27.27 -25.70 -9.77
CA GLY A 1148 26.18 -26.60 -10.16
C GLY A 1148 26.71 -27.99 -10.43
N TYR A 1149 25.83 -29.00 -10.47
CA TYR A 1149 26.22 -30.39 -10.74
C TYR A 1149 26.87 -30.54 -12.12
N ARG A 1150 26.45 -29.72 -13.08
CA ARG A 1150 27.23 -29.39 -14.30
C ARG A 1150 27.15 -27.90 -14.56
N THR A 1151 28.29 -27.25 -14.79
CA THR A 1151 28.35 -25.78 -14.96
C THR A 1151 28.66 -25.41 -16.41
N TYR A 1152 27.86 -24.51 -16.98
CA TYR A 1152 28.01 -23.97 -18.34
C TYR A 1152 28.33 -22.48 -18.31
N GLN A 1153 28.85 -21.95 -19.42
CA GLN A 1153 29.24 -20.55 -19.54
C GLN A 1153 28.21 -19.72 -20.31
N THR A 1154 27.41 -20.36 -21.17
CA THR A 1154 26.44 -19.67 -22.03
C THR A 1154 25.03 -20.24 -21.90
N GLN A 1155 24.04 -19.42 -22.26
CA GLN A 1155 22.64 -19.84 -22.34
C GLN A 1155 22.44 -20.98 -23.35
N ALA A 1156 23.16 -20.96 -24.46
CA ALA A 1156 23.03 -21.95 -25.51
C ALA A 1156 23.43 -23.34 -25.02
N GLU A 1157 24.59 -23.45 -24.36
CA GLU A 1157 25.06 -24.69 -23.72
C GLU A 1157 24.06 -25.20 -22.67
N MET A 1158 23.52 -24.30 -21.85
CA MET A 1158 22.50 -24.67 -20.85
C MET A 1158 21.24 -25.23 -21.51
N LYS A 1159 20.73 -24.57 -22.57
CA LYS A 1159 19.54 -25.03 -23.31
C LYS A 1159 19.74 -26.37 -24.00
N GLU A 1160 20.90 -26.56 -24.63
CA GLU A 1160 21.25 -27.82 -25.30
C GLU A 1160 21.26 -28.98 -24.30
N ASN A 1161 21.94 -28.81 -23.16
CA ASN A 1161 22.05 -29.85 -22.15
C ASN A 1161 20.73 -30.07 -21.39
N TYR A 1162 19.95 -29.02 -21.14
CA TYR A 1162 18.59 -29.16 -20.59
C TYR A 1162 17.70 -29.97 -21.53
N SER A 1163 17.73 -29.66 -22.83
CA SER A 1163 16.98 -30.42 -23.86
C SER A 1163 17.41 -31.88 -23.94
N ALA A 1164 18.71 -32.16 -23.85
CA ALA A 1164 19.22 -33.53 -23.85
C ALA A 1164 18.73 -34.37 -22.65
N LEU A 1165 18.52 -33.75 -21.48
CA LEU A 1165 17.93 -34.42 -20.32
C LEU A 1165 16.44 -34.68 -20.52
N LEU A 1166 15.67 -33.66 -20.93
CA LEU A 1166 14.21 -33.78 -21.06
C LEU A 1166 13.80 -34.78 -22.14
N LYS A 1167 14.55 -34.89 -23.23
CA LYS A 1167 14.28 -35.86 -24.31
C LYS A 1167 14.35 -37.32 -23.87
N GLN A 1168 14.98 -37.63 -22.74
CA GLN A 1168 15.05 -38.99 -22.20
C GLN A 1168 13.84 -39.36 -21.33
N LEU A 1169 13.12 -38.37 -20.79
CA LEU A 1169 12.01 -38.61 -19.86
C LEU A 1169 10.83 -39.38 -20.50
N PRO A 1170 10.37 -39.11 -21.74
CA PRO A 1170 9.26 -39.87 -22.33
C PRO A 1170 9.48 -41.39 -22.35
N ASP A 1171 10.70 -41.85 -22.61
CA ASP A 1171 11.02 -43.29 -22.60
C ASP A 1171 11.02 -43.88 -21.19
N LEU A 1172 11.39 -43.09 -20.17
CA LEU A 1172 11.28 -43.49 -18.77
C LEU A 1172 9.82 -43.51 -18.30
N ILE A 1173 9.00 -42.55 -18.74
CA ILE A 1173 7.56 -42.51 -18.46
C ILE A 1173 6.88 -43.77 -19.00
N LYS A 1174 7.18 -44.16 -20.25
CA LYS A 1174 6.71 -45.43 -20.83
C LYS A 1174 7.12 -46.65 -20.03
N LYS A 1175 8.33 -46.64 -19.44
CA LYS A 1175 8.84 -47.73 -18.58
C LYS A 1175 8.26 -47.76 -17.17
N GLY A 1176 7.55 -46.71 -16.74
CA GLY A 1176 6.91 -46.68 -15.42
C GLY A 1176 7.23 -45.48 -14.54
N LEU A 1177 8.07 -44.54 -14.99
CA LEU A 1177 8.34 -43.32 -14.23
C LEU A 1177 7.05 -42.49 -14.08
N ALA A 1178 6.68 -42.15 -12.85
CA ALA A 1178 5.41 -41.50 -12.55
C ALA A 1178 5.53 -40.01 -12.16
N ALA A 1179 6.75 -39.55 -11.84
CA ALA A 1179 7.05 -38.15 -11.58
C ALA A 1179 8.52 -37.82 -11.86
N ALA A 1180 8.80 -36.56 -12.16
CA ALA A 1180 10.17 -36.05 -12.23
C ALA A 1180 10.27 -34.62 -11.68
N VAL A 1181 11.31 -34.35 -10.88
CA VAL A 1181 11.55 -33.06 -10.24
C VAL A 1181 12.90 -32.49 -10.67
N TYR A 1182 12.86 -31.39 -11.42
CA TYR A 1182 14.07 -30.73 -11.92
C TYR A 1182 14.65 -29.74 -10.90
N THR A 1183 15.94 -29.85 -10.60
CA THR A 1183 16.64 -28.91 -9.73
C THR A 1183 17.21 -27.75 -10.56
N GLN A 1184 16.72 -26.51 -10.43
CA GLN A 1184 15.69 -25.98 -9.49
C GLN A 1184 14.99 -24.71 -10.00
N THR A 1185 13.99 -24.19 -9.27
CA THR A 1185 13.19 -22.99 -9.66
C THR A 1185 14.06 -21.72 -9.78
N THR A 1186 14.84 -21.40 -8.74
CA THR A 1186 15.70 -20.21 -8.69
C THR A 1186 17.11 -20.56 -8.25
N ASP A 1187 18.08 -19.77 -8.66
CA ASP A 1187 19.39 -19.78 -8.00
C ASP A 1187 19.19 -19.44 -6.53
N VAL A 1188 19.97 -20.04 -5.65
CA VAL A 1188 19.95 -19.75 -4.22
C VAL A 1188 21.38 -19.68 -3.71
N GLU A 1189 21.77 -18.49 -3.30
CA GLU A 1189 23.12 -18.20 -2.83
C GLU A 1189 24.24 -18.73 -3.77
N GLY A 1190 24.99 -19.75 -3.34
CA GLY A 1190 26.07 -20.35 -4.14
C GLY A 1190 25.60 -21.37 -5.16
N GLU A 1191 24.35 -21.81 -5.11
CA GLU A 1191 23.80 -22.80 -6.02
C GLU A 1191 23.11 -22.13 -7.20
N VAL A 1192 23.72 -22.24 -8.39
CA VAL A 1192 23.31 -21.47 -9.58
C VAL A 1192 22.60 -22.31 -10.64
N ASN A 1193 21.87 -23.33 -10.16
CA ASN A 1193 21.16 -24.34 -10.94
C ASN A 1193 19.71 -23.93 -11.27
N GLY A 1194 19.34 -22.69 -10.97
CA GLY A 1194 17.98 -22.19 -11.12
C GLY A 1194 17.57 -21.92 -12.56
N LEU A 1195 16.29 -22.11 -12.86
CA LEU A 1195 15.65 -21.62 -14.07
C LEU A 1195 15.52 -20.08 -14.08
N MET A 1196 15.55 -19.46 -12.91
CA MET A 1196 15.65 -18.01 -12.71
C MET A 1196 16.86 -17.64 -11.84
N SER A 1197 17.35 -16.41 -11.98
CA SER A 1197 18.31 -15.84 -11.04
C SER A 1197 17.71 -15.68 -9.64
N TYR A 1198 18.56 -15.60 -8.60
CA TYR A 1198 18.12 -15.52 -7.21
C TYR A 1198 17.26 -14.28 -6.91
N ASP A 1199 17.52 -13.18 -7.62
CA ASP A 1199 16.74 -11.93 -7.54
C ASP A 1199 15.49 -11.90 -8.45
N ARG A 1200 15.20 -13.01 -9.15
CA ARG A 1200 14.09 -13.16 -10.13
C ARG A 1200 14.12 -12.13 -11.26
N SER A 1201 15.26 -11.48 -11.50
CA SER A 1201 15.39 -10.47 -12.56
C SER A 1201 15.70 -11.07 -13.93
N ILE A 1202 16.29 -12.27 -13.96
CA ILE A 1202 16.61 -13.01 -15.19
C ILE A 1202 15.92 -14.36 -15.18
N THR A 1203 15.18 -14.66 -16.24
CA THR A 1203 14.78 -16.01 -16.59
C THR A 1203 15.86 -16.60 -17.50
N LYS A 1204 16.51 -17.69 -17.08
CA LYS A 1204 17.66 -18.25 -17.79
C LYS A 1204 17.28 -18.95 -19.09
N MET A 1205 16.04 -19.41 -19.22
CA MET A 1205 15.48 -20.00 -20.43
C MET A 1205 14.07 -19.44 -20.67
N ASP A 1206 13.69 -19.27 -21.92
CA ASP A 1206 12.37 -18.74 -22.28
C ASP A 1206 11.25 -19.69 -21.78
N PRO A 1207 10.21 -19.19 -21.09
CA PRO A 1207 9.15 -20.04 -20.54
C PRO A 1207 8.36 -20.80 -21.61
N ALA A 1208 8.05 -20.16 -22.75
CA ALA A 1208 7.32 -20.83 -23.83
C ALA A 1208 8.16 -21.94 -24.46
N TRP A 1209 9.47 -21.73 -24.57
CA TRP A 1209 10.40 -22.80 -24.99
C TRP A 1209 10.44 -23.96 -24.00
N LEU A 1210 10.43 -23.68 -22.68
CA LEU A 1210 10.36 -24.73 -21.65
C LEU A 1210 9.06 -25.52 -21.76
N THR A 1211 7.91 -24.83 -21.86
CA THR A 1211 6.60 -25.47 -22.03
C THR A 1211 6.55 -26.36 -23.26
N GLY A 1212 6.98 -25.87 -24.42
CA GLY A 1212 6.97 -26.67 -25.66
C GLY A 1212 7.92 -27.87 -25.61
N LEU A 1213 9.00 -27.79 -24.82
CA LEU A 1213 9.92 -28.91 -24.63
C LEU A 1213 9.35 -29.98 -23.66
N SER A 1214 8.54 -29.57 -22.67
CA SER A 1214 7.91 -30.48 -21.70
C SER A 1214 6.56 -31.04 -22.15
N GLU A 1215 5.95 -30.52 -23.23
CA GLU A 1215 4.66 -31.00 -23.74
C GLU A 1215 4.59 -32.53 -23.94
N PRO A 1216 5.62 -33.21 -24.50
CA PRO A 1216 5.61 -34.67 -24.65
C PRO A 1216 5.63 -35.47 -23.34
N LEU A 1217 5.83 -34.83 -22.18
CA LEU A 1217 5.76 -35.50 -20.87
C LEU A 1217 4.32 -35.81 -20.45
N PHE A 1218 3.34 -35.18 -21.10
CA PHE A 1218 1.91 -35.31 -20.80
C PHE A 1218 1.12 -36.04 -21.89
N SER A 1219 1.76 -36.41 -23.01
CA SER A 1219 1.14 -37.24 -24.05
C SER A 1219 1.22 -38.72 -23.65
N GLU A 1220 0.08 -39.40 -23.68
CA GLU A 1220 -0.03 -40.86 -23.49
C GLU A 1220 0.73 -41.65 -24.56
#